data_AF-A0A1G7CZA3-F1
#
_entry.id   AF-A0A1G7CZA3-F1
#
_cell.length_a   1.000
_cell.length_b   1.000
_cell.length_c   1.000
_cell.angle_alpha   90.00
_cell.angle_beta   90.00
_cell.angle_gamma   90.00
#
_symmetry.space_group_name_H-M   'P 1'
#
loop_
_entity.id
_entity.type
_entity.pdbx_description
1 polymer ?
#
loop_
_entity_poly.entity_id
_entity_poly.type
_entity_poly.pdbx_seq_one_letter_code
_entity_poly.pdbx_strand_id
1 'polypeptide(L)'
;MRLKFYLSLLLVPLLFFGFSRPPVTPRILVFTKTAGFHHSSIPAGVAAIFKLGKANNFLVDTTSNAGLINEGNLSKYAAVVFLSTTGPLLSAGGRNDFERYIQAGGGYVGIHAAADAEYDWHWYGRLVGAYFESHPQIQEATLRVVDKSHPSTSHLPSEWKRTDEWYNFKSLNPDVHVLINIDESSYKGGKNGASHPMAWYHNFEGGRAFYTELGHTDESYSDPAYLKHILGGIKWAIGGNQKLNYAKATTERVPETNRFVKTNLVQGTFFEPTEMAILPNLDILVTQRRGEVMLYKNDTKKVKQVGFLDAYWKTKHNKDANAEEGVLGLQVDPDFKTNHFVYIYYSPADTSVNRLSRFTFVNDTLDVKTEKVVLQLYSQREICCHTGGSIAFGPDRMLYVSTGDNSTPFDESKNNGYDTHSFAPLDDRPGYLNHDSRRSAGNTNDLRGKILRIRVKEDGSYEIPAGNLFAPGTPNTKPEIFVMGNRNPYRISVDKKNSYLYWGEVGPDANNDSLATRGPRGYDEVNQAKVAGNFGWPLFVGPNIPYHEYNYATGESGIAFDPLRPVNNSKNNTGLKVLPPAQPAFIWYPYGESKDFPQVGEGGRTAMAGPAYYTDMFPKATRLPDYYNKKVFIYEWIRGWIKVVTLDANGDFDKMEPFMPGTKFNAPIDMETGPDGKIYILEYGSGWFSKNADAGLARLDYNRGNRAPDVKSLAANKAFGSLPLTVTFTASAKDPEGDKMTYTWNLGNGVKKTTALPKLVYTYTKKGNYTATVEVKDDQNAANISKPVSILAGNNAPGLKFTLADQKANLAGKALMLSLDCKACHKVSEKSIGPAFTEVAKKYPKGATSTDHLTKKIQQGGNGVWGDVSMPAHPALKAAEAKQIINWIYSLK
;
A
#
# COMPACT_ATOMS: atom_id res chain seq x y z
N MET A 1 73.94 -40.90 -31.79
CA MET A 1 74.64 -40.25 -32.92
C MET A 1 74.05 -40.78 -34.22
N ARG A 2 73.35 -39.92 -35.00
CA ARG A 2 73.02 -40.01 -36.46
C ARG A 2 72.13 -41.20 -36.92
N LEU A 3 71.19 -41.13 -37.87
CA LEU A 3 70.64 -40.10 -38.76
C LEU A 3 69.30 -40.65 -39.36
N LYS A 4 68.35 -39.75 -39.60
CA LYS A 4 67.18 -39.71 -40.52
C LYS A 4 66.78 -40.95 -41.36
N PHE A 5 65.46 -41.24 -41.39
CA PHE A 5 64.72 -41.61 -42.61
C PHE A 5 63.32 -40.97 -42.60
N TYR A 6 62.91 -40.40 -43.74
CA TYR A 6 61.61 -39.79 -44.01
C TYR A 6 60.55 -40.88 -44.24
N LEU A 7 59.31 -40.69 -43.75
CA LEU A 7 58.15 -41.37 -44.33
C LEU A 7 56.89 -40.49 -44.25
N SER A 8 56.32 -40.28 -45.43
CA SER A 8 55.13 -39.50 -45.77
C SER A 8 53.87 -40.10 -45.13
N LEU A 9 53.10 -39.29 -44.38
CA LEU A 9 51.77 -39.69 -43.90
C LEU A 9 50.68 -39.14 -44.82
N LEU A 10 49.91 -40.06 -45.40
CA LEU A 10 48.68 -39.80 -46.14
C LEU A 10 47.60 -39.21 -45.21
N LEU A 11 47.01 -38.09 -45.66
CA LEU A 11 45.81 -37.46 -45.09
C LEU A 11 44.58 -38.33 -45.40
N VAL A 12 43.82 -38.71 -44.38
CA VAL A 12 42.41 -39.11 -44.50
C VAL A 12 41.59 -38.13 -43.66
N PRO A 13 40.65 -37.35 -44.25
CA PRO A 13 39.84 -36.43 -43.47
C PRO A 13 38.70 -37.19 -42.78
N LEU A 14 38.76 -37.30 -41.45
CA LEU A 14 37.59 -37.65 -40.64
C LEU A 14 36.63 -36.45 -40.62
N LEU A 15 35.54 -36.56 -41.38
CA LEU A 15 34.36 -35.69 -41.28
C LEU A 15 33.72 -35.86 -39.90
N PHE A 16 33.97 -34.91 -38.99
CA PHE A 16 33.15 -34.71 -37.81
C PHE A 16 31.79 -34.11 -38.26
N PHE A 17 30.78 -34.97 -38.43
CA PHE A 17 29.39 -34.52 -38.45
C PHE A 17 29.01 -34.03 -37.04
N GLY A 18 29.10 -32.72 -36.83
CA GLY A 18 28.47 -32.07 -35.69
C GLY A 18 26.95 -32.22 -35.82
N PHE A 19 26.33 -32.98 -34.92
CA PHE A 19 24.86 -32.99 -34.76
C PHE A 19 24.42 -31.62 -34.22
N SER A 20 24.14 -30.67 -35.12
CA SER A 20 23.40 -29.45 -34.80
C SER A 20 21.99 -29.85 -34.41
N ARG A 21 21.58 -29.64 -33.14
CA ARG A 21 20.16 -29.74 -32.77
C ARG A 21 19.35 -28.80 -33.67
N PRO A 22 18.19 -29.22 -34.19
CA PRO A 22 17.35 -28.34 -34.99
C PRO A 22 16.99 -27.09 -34.17
N PRO A 23 17.01 -25.89 -34.78
CA PRO A 23 16.67 -24.67 -34.08
C PRO A 23 15.24 -24.76 -33.57
N VAL A 24 15.05 -24.49 -32.28
CA VAL A 24 13.71 -24.47 -31.66
C VAL A 24 12.92 -23.33 -32.29
N THR A 25 11.75 -23.62 -32.85
CA THR A 25 10.86 -22.60 -33.42
C THR A 25 10.53 -21.55 -32.36
N PRO A 26 10.78 -20.25 -32.58
CA PRO A 26 10.44 -19.21 -31.62
C PRO A 26 8.93 -19.19 -31.36
N ARG A 27 8.55 -18.84 -30.14
CA ARG A 27 7.15 -18.75 -29.69
C ARG A 27 6.93 -17.39 -29.04
N ILE A 28 5.80 -16.75 -29.32
CA ILE A 28 5.39 -15.49 -28.68
C ILE A 28 4.07 -15.65 -27.96
N LEU A 29 3.86 -14.84 -26.91
CA LEU A 29 2.60 -14.74 -26.19
C LEU A 29 1.95 -13.39 -26.48
N VAL A 30 0.74 -13.38 -27.03
CA VAL A 30 -0.04 -12.14 -27.21
C VAL A 30 -0.97 -11.97 -26.01
N PHE A 31 -0.69 -10.96 -25.21
CA PHE A 31 -1.42 -10.56 -24.02
C PHE A 31 -2.39 -9.42 -24.32
N THR A 32 -3.67 -9.61 -24.02
CA THR A 32 -4.77 -8.71 -24.46
C THR A 32 -5.68 -8.25 -23.31
N LYS A 33 -5.20 -8.26 -22.06
CA LYS A 33 -6.02 -7.85 -20.92
C LYS A 33 -6.24 -6.33 -20.94
N THR A 34 -7.46 -5.91 -20.64
CA THR A 34 -7.84 -4.50 -20.42
C THR A 34 -8.59 -4.39 -19.10
N ALA A 35 -8.14 -3.52 -18.22
CA ALA A 35 -8.86 -3.05 -17.03
C ALA A 35 -9.50 -1.68 -17.25
N GLY A 36 -9.03 -0.93 -18.26
CA GLY A 36 -9.63 0.31 -18.77
C GLY A 36 -10.42 0.07 -20.05
N PHE A 37 -10.24 0.97 -21.03
CA PHE A 37 -10.94 0.91 -22.31
C PHE A 37 -10.59 -0.36 -23.11
N HIS A 38 -11.59 -1.01 -23.70
CA HIS A 38 -11.42 -2.20 -24.51
C HIS A 38 -11.56 -1.86 -26.00
N HIS A 39 -10.47 -2.02 -26.75
CA HIS A 39 -10.40 -1.70 -28.17
C HIS A 39 -11.05 -2.80 -29.03
N SER A 40 -11.90 -2.42 -30.00
CA SER A 40 -12.56 -3.37 -30.91
C SER A 40 -11.59 -4.11 -31.82
N SER A 41 -10.39 -3.56 -32.04
CA SER A 41 -9.38 -4.08 -32.95
C SER A 41 -8.55 -5.22 -32.38
N ILE A 42 -8.66 -5.52 -31.09
CA ILE A 42 -7.93 -6.62 -30.44
C ILE A 42 -8.12 -7.97 -31.18
N PRO A 43 -9.35 -8.42 -31.52
CA PRO A 43 -9.54 -9.67 -32.26
C PRO A 43 -8.90 -9.64 -33.66
N ALA A 44 -8.97 -8.50 -34.37
CA ALA A 44 -8.35 -8.34 -35.68
C ALA A 44 -6.81 -8.43 -35.58
N GLY A 45 -6.23 -7.78 -34.56
CA GLY A 45 -4.79 -7.84 -34.29
C GLY A 45 -4.30 -9.22 -33.90
N VAL A 46 -5.02 -9.93 -33.04
CA VAL A 46 -4.72 -11.33 -32.71
C VAL A 46 -4.72 -12.20 -33.98
N ALA A 47 -5.75 -12.09 -34.82
CA ALA A 47 -5.86 -12.88 -36.04
C ALA A 47 -4.72 -12.56 -37.04
N ALA A 48 -4.34 -11.28 -37.17
CA ALA A 48 -3.22 -10.85 -37.99
C ALA A 48 -1.88 -11.40 -37.50
N ILE A 49 -1.61 -11.33 -36.19
CA ILE A 49 -0.35 -11.84 -35.61
C ILE A 49 -0.26 -13.37 -35.78
N PHE A 50 -1.35 -14.11 -35.64
CA PHE A 50 -1.38 -15.55 -35.95
C PHE A 50 -0.99 -15.86 -37.40
N LYS A 51 -1.54 -15.09 -38.36
CA LYS A 51 -1.20 -15.23 -39.78
C LYS A 51 0.28 -14.92 -40.03
N LEU A 52 0.80 -13.86 -39.40
CA LEU A 52 2.21 -13.49 -39.47
C LEU A 52 3.11 -14.62 -38.91
N GLY A 53 2.76 -15.20 -37.77
CA GLY A 53 3.48 -16.33 -37.17
C GLY A 53 3.56 -17.53 -38.10
N LYS A 54 2.42 -17.95 -38.65
CA LYS A 54 2.34 -19.04 -39.63
C LYS A 54 3.19 -18.76 -40.88
N ALA A 55 3.20 -17.53 -41.38
CA ALA A 55 3.95 -17.14 -42.57
C ALA A 55 5.46 -16.95 -42.32
N ASN A 56 5.90 -16.76 -41.07
CA ASN A 56 7.27 -16.39 -40.72
C ASN A 56 7.94 -17.33 -39.72
N ASN A 57 7.45 -18.56 -39.58
CA ASN A 57 8.05 -19.63 -38.77
C ASN A 57 8.20 -19.27 -37.28
N PHE A 58 7.18 -18.67 -36.67
CA PHE A 58 7.08 -18.55 -35.21
C PHE A 58 5.68 -18.94 -34.72
N LEU A 59 5.62 -19.53 -33.53
CA LEU A 59 4.38 -19.95 -32.87
C LEU A 59 3.77 -18.78 -32.09
N VAL A 60 2.45 -18.74 -32.02
CA VAL A 60 1.70 -17.69 -31.33
C VAL A 60 0.72 -18.36 -30.37
N ASP A 61 0.78 -17.98 -29.10
CA ASP A 61 -0.28 -18.25 -28.12
C ASP A 61 -0.92 -16.92 -27.70
N THR A 62 -2.16 -16.95 -27.21
CA THR A 62 -2.86 -15.75 -26.74
C THR A 62 -3.39 -15.94 -25.32
N THR A 63 -3.50 -14.84 -24.57
CA THR A 63 -4.23 -14.85 -23.30
C THR A 63 -4.66 -13.45 -22.87
N SER A 64 -5.79 -13.36 -22.18
CA SER A 64 -6.17 -12.21 -21.35
C SER A 64 -5.99 -12.49 -19.85
N ASN A 65 -5.54 -13.70 -19.50
CA ASN A 65 -5.34 -14.11 -18.10
C ASN A 65 -3.98 -13.64 -17.59
N ALA A 66 -3.97 -12.55 -16.83
CA ALA A 66 -2.76 -12.01 -16.18
C ALA A 66 -2.03 -13.04 -15.29
N GLY A 67 -2.73 -14.05 -14.76
CA GLY A 67 -2.12 -15.12 -13.98
C GLY A 67 -1.14 -16.00 -14.77
N LEU A 68 -1.15 -15.93 -16.11
CA LEU A 68 -0.19 -16.61 -16.99
C LEU A 68 1.08 -15.79 -17.25
N ILE A 69 1.13 -14.54 -16.78
CA ILE A 69 2.34 -13.71 -16.77
C ILE A 69 3.11 -14.06 -15.49
N ASN A 70 3.78 -15.21 -15.54
CA ASN A 70 4.62 -15.74 -14.47
C ASN A 70 5.83 -16.47 -15.07
N GLU A 71 6.92 -16.59 -14.30
CA GLU A 71 8.20 -17.12 -14.79
C GLU A 71 8.05 -18.52 -15.42
N GLY A 72 7.27 -19.40 -14.78
CA GLY A 72 7.08 -20.78 -15.24
C GLY A 72 6.46 -20.86 -16.64
N ASN A 73 5.48 -20.01 -16.93
CA ASN A 73 4.87 -19.95 -18.25
C ASN A 73 5.71 -19.14 -19.24
N LEU A 74 6.25 -17.98 -18.81
CA LEU A 74 7.00 -17.06 -19.66
C LEU A 74 8.32 -17.67 -20.19
N SER A 75 8.88 -18.65 -19.49
CA SER A 75 10.07 -19.40 -19.92
C SER A 75 9.99 -20.03 -21.32
N LYS A 76 8.77 -20.19 -21.86
CA LYS A 76 8.49 -20.77 -23.18
C LYS A 76 8.55 -19.76 -24.34
N TYR A 77 8.57 -18.47 -24.05
CA TYR A 77 8.30 -17.42 -25.03
C TYR A 77 9.51 -16.53 -25.28
N ALA A 78 9.87 -16.36 -26.54
CA ALA A 78 10.94 -15.45 -26.96
C ALA A 78 10.54 -13.97 -26.83
N ALA A 79 9.25 -13.66 -27.02
CA ALA A 79 8.70 -12.33 -26.82
C ALA A 79 7.25 -12.38 -26.29
N VAL A 80 6.85 -11.33 -25.57
CA VAL A 80 5.46 -11.08 -25.16
C VAL A 80 4.98 -9.80 -25.83
N VAL A 81 3.82 -9.89 -26.50
CA VAL A 81 3.16 -8.78 -27.17
C VAL A 81 2.03 -8.28 -26.28
N PHE A 82 2.07 -7.03 -25.85
CA PHE A 82 0.97 -6.34 -25.20
C PHE A 82 0.18 -5.64 -26.31
N LEU A 83 -0.97 -6.23 -26.67
CA LEU A 83 -1.81 -5.76 -27.77
C LEU A 83 -2.98 -4.96 -27.21
N SER A 84 -2.89 -3.63 -27.30
CA SER A 84 -3.92 -2.67 -26.87
C SER A 84 -4.41 -2.89 -25.43
N THR A 85 -3.50 -3.22 -24.52
CA THR A 85 -3.78 -3.44 -23.10
C THR A 85 -3.94 -2.13 -22.34
N THR A 86 -4.92 -1.99 -21.45
CA THR A 86 -5.20 -0.73 -20.74
C THR A 86 -5.40 -0.92 -19.23
N GLY A 87 -5.01 0.09 -18.44
CA GLY A 87 -5.20 0.12 -16.98
C GLY A 87 -4.25 -0.82 -16.19
N PRO A 88 -4.57 -1.13 -14.92
CA PRO A 88 -3.77 -2.05 -14.10
C PRO A 88 -4.01 -3.51 -14.50
N LEU A 89 -2.96 -4.20 -14.97
CA LEU A 89 -3.08 -5.53 -15.60
C LEU A 89 -2.60 -6.64 -14.66
N LEU A 90 -1.42 -6.46 -14.08
CA LEU A 90 -0.65 -7.49 -13.37
C LEU A 90 -0.71 -7.30 -11.85
N SER A 91 -0.68 -8.42 -11.12
CA SER A 91 -0.44 -8.39 -9.67
C SER A 91 1.03 -8.08 -9.37
N ALA A 92 1.37 -7.72 -8.14
CA ALA A 92 2.78 -7.51 -7.73
C ALA A 92 3.69 -8.70 -8.09
N GLY A 93 3.21 -9.93 -7.89
CA GLY A 93 3.93 -11.15 -8.30
C GLY A 93 4.11 -11.23 -9.82
N GLY A 94 3.07 -10.94 -10.60
CA GLY A 94 3.14 -10.92 -12.06
C GLY A 94 4.06 -9.84 -12.61
N ARG A 95 4.05 -8.63 -12.01
CA ARG A 95 4.97 -7.53 -12.34
C ARG A 95 6.43 -7.98 -12.17
N ASN A 96 6.79 -8.52 -11.00
CA ASN A 96 8.15 -8.99 -10.76
C ASN A 96 8.58 -10.14 -11.67
N ASP A 97 7.71 -11.12 -11.91
CA ASP A 97 8.01 -12.21 -12.83
C ASP A 97 8.21 -11.71 -14.27
N PHE A 98 7.54 -10.62 -14.65
CA PHE A 98 7.74 -9.95 -15.92
C PHE A 98 9.06 -9.17 -15.97
N GLU A 99 9.47 -8.47 -14.90
CA GLU A 99 10.81 -7.87 -14.80
C GLU A 99 11.89 -8.93 -14.99
N ARG A 100 11.77 -10.05 -14.26
CA ARG A 100 12.69 -11.17 -14.34
C ARG A 100 12.73 -11.79 -15.74
N TYR A 101 11.58 -11.86 -16.44
CA TYR A 101 11.50 -12.33 -17.82
C TYR A 101 12.31 -11.45 -18.77
N ILE A 102 12.17 -10.12 -18.67
CA ILE A 102 12.95 -9.18 -19.46
C ILE A 102 14.44 -9.29 -19.12
N GLN A 103 14.78 -9.32 -17.83
CA GLN A 103 16.17 -9.48 -17.36
C GLN A 103 16.83 -10.79 -17.81
N ALA A 104 16.03 -11.86 -17.98
CA ALA A 104 16.50 -13.13 -18.50
C ALA A 104 16.76 -13.12 -20.02
N GLY A 105 16.43 -12.04 -20.72
CA GLY A 105 16.63 -11.85 -22.16
C GLY A 105 15.34 -11.87 -23.01
N GLY A 106 14.17 -11.84 -22.37
CA GLY A 106 12.86 -11.85 -23.02
C GLY A 106 12.58 -10.59 -23.83
N GLY A 107 11.84 -10.74 -24.93
CA GLY A 107 11.40 -9.63 -25.78
C GLY A 107 10.07 -9.04 -25.34
N TYR A 108 9.89 -7.74 -25.52
CA TYR A 108 8.64 -7.01 -25.32
C TYR A 108 8.23 -6.30 -26.61
N VAL A 109 6.94 -6.37 -26.93
CA VAL A 109 6.31 -5.63 -28.02
C VAL A 109 5.06 -4.95 -27.46
N GLY A 110 5.04 -3.63 -27.39
CA GLY A 110 3.82 -2.86 -27.10
C GLY A 110 3.17 -2.39 -28.40
N ILE A 111 1.86 -2.58 -28.52
CA ILE A 111 1.07 -2.11 -29.67
C ILE A 111 -0.07 -1.24 -29.16
N HIS A 112 -0.20 -0.05 -29.75
CA HIS A 112 -1.22 0.95 -29.49
C HIS A 112 -1.36 1.24 -27.99
N ALA A 113 -2.50 0.89 -27.39
CA ALA A 113 -2.83 1.26 -26.02
C ALA A 113 -1.94 0.62 -24.95
N ALA A 114 -0.92 -0.18 -25.30
CA ALA A 114 0.05 -0.69 -24.34
C ALA A 114 0.73 0.41 -23.48
N ALA A 115 0.83 1.65 -23.96
CA ALA A 115 1.31 2.80 -23.17
C ALA A 115 0.24 3.40 -22.21
N ASP A 116 -1.02 2.97 -22.32
CA ASP A 116 -2.16 3.29 -21.44
C ASP A 116 -2.34 2.22 -20.33
N ALA A 117 -1.24 1.62 -19.87
CA ALA A 117 -1.27 0.58 -18.85
C ALA A 117 -0.20 0.80 -17.77
N GLU A 118 -0.46 0.26 -16.58
CA GLU A 118 0.54 0.17 -15.48
C GLU A 118 1.20 1.51 -15.11
N TYR A 119 0.41 2.60 -15.06
CA TYR A 119 0.88 3.95 -14.70
C TYR A 119 1.60 4.03 -13.35
N ASP A 120 1.25 3.13 -12.43
CA ASP A 120 1.74 3.10 -11.06
C ASP A 120 3.00 2.23 -10.88
N TRP A 121 3.59 1.79 -11.99
CA TRP A 121 4.77 0.94 -12.04
C TRP A 121 5.80 1.55 -12.99
N HIS A 122 6.60 2.50 -12.50
CA HIS A 122 7.49 3.32 -13.33
C HIS A 122 8.51 2.51 -14.14
N TRP A 123 8.94 1.34 -13.65
CA TRP A 123 9.74 0.39 -14.42
C TRP A 123 9.07 -0.02 -15.73
N TYR A 124 7.75 -0.23 -15.75
CA TYR A 124 7.01 -0.49 -16.99
C TYR A 124 7.04 0.73 -17.91
N GLY A 125 6.84 1.94 -17.38
CA GLY A 125 6.98 3.20 -18.13
C GLY A 125 8.32 3.32 -18.84
N ARG A 126 9.41 2.94 -18.16
CA ARG A 126 10.75 2.87 -18.77
C ARG A 126 10.86 1.78 -19.83
N LEU A 127 10.26 0.60 -19.62
CA LEU A 127 10.23 -0.49 -20.59
C LEU A 127 9.47 -0.11 -21.87
N VAL A 128 8.22 0.37 -21.75
CA VAL A 128 7.40 0.76 -22.89
C VAL A 128 7.94 2.03 -23.54
N GLY A 129 8.54 2.94 -22.77
CA GLY A 129 9.25 4.14 -23.21
C GLY A 129 8.45 5.44 -23.09
N ALA A 130 7.14 5.37 -22.81
CA ALA A 130 6.28 6.53 -22.55
C ALA A 130 4.94 6.11 -21.93
N TYR A 131 4.23 7.03 -21.29
CA TYR A 131 2.85 6.82 -20.86
C TYR A 131 1.86 7.64 -21.69
N PHE A 132 0.68 7.08 -21.94
CA PHE A 132 -0.43 7.83 -22.53
C PHE A 132 -0.82 9.05 -21.67
N GLU A 133 -1.11 10.16 -22.33
CA GLU A 133 -1.62 11.38 -21.70
C GLU A 133 -3.03 11.75 -22.21
N SER A 134 -3.22 11.77 -23.53
CA SER A 134 -4.50 12.12 -24.17
C SER A 134 -4.45 11.76 -25.66
N HIS A 135 -5.58 11.80 -26.37
CA HIS A 135 -5.63 11.70 -27.83
C HIS A 135 -6.74 12.64 -28.39
N PRO A 136 -6.64 13.11 -29.65
CA PRO A 136 -7.75 13.74 -30.35
C PRO A 136 -8.69 12.68 -30.97
N GLN A 137 -9.66 13.14 -31.76
CA GLN A 137 -10.46 12.25 -32.60
C GLN A 137 -9.58 11.53 -33.64
N ILE A 138 -9.99 10.32 -34.03
CA ILE A 138 -9.41 9.54 -35.13
C ILE A 138 -9.41 10.39 -36.40
N GLN A 139 -8.25 10.54 -37.03
CA GLN A 139 -8.09 11.36 -38.23
C GLN A 139 -6.83 10.97 -39.00
N GLU A 140 -6.70 11.40 -40.26
CA GLU A 140 -5.48 11.20 -41.03
C GLU A 140 -4.33 12.08 -40.50
N ALA A 141 -3.11 11.55 -40.49
CA ALA A 141 -1.89 12.30 -40.24
C ALA A 141 -0.72 11.75 -41.09
N THR A 142 0.34 12.56 -41.21
CA THR A 142 1.57 12.19 -41.88
C THR A 142 2.61 11.72 -40.87
N LEU A 143 3.05 10.48 -40.99
CA LEU A 143 4.14 9.90 -40.22
C LEU A 143 5.46 10.05 -40.99
N ARG A 144 6.51 10.52 -40.33
CA ARG A 144 7.86 10.66 -40.86
C ARG A 144 8.74 9.53 -40.33
N VAL A 145 9.23 8.68 -41.22
CA VAL A 145 10.16 7.60 -40.86
C VAL A 145 11.57 8.18 -40.74
N VAL A 146 12.03 8.33 -39.50
CA VAL A 146 13.32 8.98 -39.18
C VAL A 146 14.49 7.99 -39.15
N ASP A 147 14.21 6.70 -38.99
CA ASP A 147 15.19 5.63 -39.15
C ASP A 147 14.64 4.50 -40.02
N LYS A 148 15.33 4.21 -41.13
CA LYS A 148 14.99 3.15 -42.09
C LYS A 148 15.88 1.91 -42.00
N SER A 149 16.83 1.88 -41.07
CA SER A 149 17.71 0.74 -40.87
C SER A 149 17.04 -0.41 -40.11
N HIS A 150 16.00 -0.10 -39.32
CA HIS A 150 15.31 -1.07 -38.49
C HIS A 150 14.34 -1.96 -39.30
N PRO A 151 14.21 -3.27 -39.00
CA PRO A 151 13.34 -4.18 -39.76
C PRO A 151 11.85 -3.81 -39.79
N SER A 152 11.38 -3.02 -38.84
CA SER A 152 9.99 -2.54 -38.82
C SER A 152 9.75 -1.34 -39.74
N THR A 153 10.79 -0.63 -40.19
CA THR A 153 10.66 0.61 -40.96
C THR A 153 11.37 0.57 -42.31
N SER A 154 12.25 -0.40 -42.56
CA SER A 154 13.05 -0.48 -43.78
C SER A 154 12.25 -0.55 -45.09
N HIS A 155 11.01 -1.06 -45.03
CA HIS A 155 10.10 -1.14 -46.19
C HIS A 155 9.14 0.06 -46.31
N LEU A 156 9.11 0.95 -45.32
CA LEU A 156 8.17 2.07 -45.29
C LEU A 156 8.66 3.25 -46.16
N PRO A 157 7.75 4.03 -46.77
CA PRO A 157 8.10 5.29 -47.40
C PRO A 157 8.62 6.30 -46.34
N SER A 158 9.34 7.34 -46.77
CA SER A 158 9.88 8.33 -45.83
C SER A 158 8.77 9.15 -45.17
N GLU A 159 7.68 9.38 -45.91
CA GLU A 159 6.41 9.91 -45.39
C GLU A 159 5.33 8.87 -45.60
N TRP A 160 4.60 8.55 -44.53
CA TRP A 160 3.56 7.54 -44.52
C TRP A 160 2.27 8.14 -43.96
N LYS A 161 1.30 8.39 -44.84
CA LYS A 161 -0.02 8.89 -44.46
C LYS A 161 -0.91 7.76 -43.99
N ARG A 162 -1.58 7.95 -42.85
CA ARG A 162 -2.47 6.97 -42.24
C ARG A 162 -3.58 7.65 -41.46
N THR A 163 -4.69 6.94 -41.26
CA THR A 163 -5.74 7.28 -40.30
C THR A 163 -5.67 6.35 -39.11
N ASP A 164 -5.52 6.90 -37.91
CA ASP A 164 -5.44 6.17 -36.63
C ASP A 164 -5.83 7.11 -35.47
N GLU A 165 -5.76 6.63 -34.23
CA GLU A 165 -5.98 7.43 -33.00
C GLU A 165 -4.65 7.91 -32.40
N TRP A 166 -4.29 9.18 -32.59
CA TRP A 166 -2.96 9.71 -32.27
C TRP A 166 -2.73 10.03 -30.78
N TYR A 167 -1.88 9.26 -30.11
CA TYR A 167 -1.59 9.48 -28.69
C TYR A 167 -0.61 10.63 -28.46
N ASN A 168 -0.97 11.50 -27.52
CA ASN A 168 -0.03 12.36 -26.81
C ASN A 168 0.56 11.60 -25.63
N PHE A 169 1.86 11.79 -25.41
CA PHE A 169 2.62 11.07 -24.40
C PHE A 169 3.18 11.97 -23.29
N LYS A 170 3.22 11.43 -22.08
CA LYS A 170 3.97 11.98 -20.94
C LYS A 170 5.09 11.02 -20.54
N SER A 171 6.06 11.52 -19.78
CA SER A 171 7.20 10.73 -19.28
C SER A 171 7.96 9.97 -20.38
N LEU A 172 8.18 10.64 -21.52
CA LEU A 172 8.97 10.10 -22.62
C LEU A 172 10.39 9.77 -22.14
N ASN A 173 10.80 8.53 -22.32
CA ASN A 173 12.14 8.08 -22.00
C ASN A 173 13.12 8.62 -23.06
N PRO A 174 14.10 9.47 -22.70
CA PRO A 174 15.02 10.06 -23.66
C PRO A 174 15.98 9.04 -24.30
N ASP A 175 16.13 7.85 -23.72
CA ASP A 175 17.07 6.83 -24.17
C ASP A 175 16.48 5.90 -25.26
N VAL A 176 15.22 6.08 -25.64
CA VAL A 176 14.61 5.29 -26.72
C VAL A 176 15.12 5.70 -28.09
N HIS A 177 15.30 4.73 -28.98
CA HIS A 177 15.65 5.00 -30.36
C HIS A 177 14.39 5.16 -31.20
N VAL A 178 14.07 6.42 -31.55
CA VAL A 178 12.87 6.77 -32.31
C VAL A 178 12.99 6.30 -33.77
N LEU A 179 11.94 5.63 -34.24
CA LEU A 179 11.82 5.10 -35.61
C LEU A 179 10.90 5.94 -36.48
N ILE A 180 9.80 6.42 -35.89
CA ILE A 180 8.73 7.16 -36.58
C ILE A 180 8.33 8.33 -35.69
N ASN A 181 8.24 9.53 -36.28
CA ASN A 181 7.59 10.69 -35.68
C ASN A 181 6.29 11.02 -36.42
N ILE A 182 5.30 11.59 -35.75
CA ILE A 182 4.14 12.20 -36.42
C ILE A 182 4.40 13.69 -36.70
N ASP A 183 3.85 14.19 -37.81
CA ASP A 183 3.85 15.61 -38.13
C ASP A 183 2.60 16.30 -37.55
N GLU A 184 2.75 16.99 -36.42
CA GLU A 184 1.66 17.71 -35.76
C GLU A 184 1.03 18.83 -36.62
N SER A 185 1.67 19.27 -37.71
CA SER A 185 1.06 20.23 -38.64
C SER A 185 0.04 19.58 -39.59
N SER A 186 0.05 18.25 -39.69
CA SER A 186 -0.82 17.49 -40.59
C SER A 186 -2.17 17.08 -39.98
N TYR A 187 -2.35 17.28 -38.67
CA TYR A 187 -3.59 16.92 -37.94
C TYR A 187 -3.86 17.90 -36.78
N LYS A 188 -5.00 17.76 -36.10
CA LYS A 188 -5.40 18.63 -34.97
C LYS A 188 -5.33 17.86 -33.65
N GLY A 189 -4.66 18.45 -32.64
CA GLY A 189 -4.69 17.99 -31.24
C GLY A 189 -3.40 17.35 -30.70
N GLY A 190 -2.28 17.47 -31.41
CA GLY A 190 -0.94 17.12 -30.90
C GLY A 190 -0.47 18.04 -29.77
N LYS A 191 0.32 17.49 -28.83
CA LYS A 191 0.83 18.18 -27.65
C LYS A 191 2.31 17.91 -27.35
N ASN A 192 2.99 17.08 -28.14
CA ASN A 192 4.38 16.70 -27.92
C ASN A 192 5.36 17.54 -28.78
N GLY A 193 4.84 18.37 -29.69
CA GLY A 193 5.60 19.35 -30.44
C GLY A 193 6.36 18.74 -31.63
N ALA A 194 7.48 19.37 -31.99
CA ALA A 194 8.21 19.03 -33.22
C ALA A 194 8.84 17.62 -33.23
N SER A 195 8.98 16.98 -32.08
CA SER A 195 9.52 15.63 -31.92
C SER A 195 8.51 14.76 -31.20
N HIS A 196 7.48 14.34 -31.92
CA HIS A 196 6.38 13.51 -31.42
C HIS A 196 6.53 12.05 -31.89
N PRO A 197 7.13 11.16 -31.09
CA PRO A 197 7.43 9.79 -31.50
C PRO A 197 6.20 8.89 -31.52
N MET A 198 6.06 8.06 -32.56
CA MET A 198 4.97 7.09 -32.75
C MET A 198 5.45 5.63 -32.77
N ALA A 199 6.74 5.40 -32.97
CA ALA A 199 7.33 4.07 -32.83
C ALA A 199 8.80 4.19 -32.43
N TRP A 200 9.27 3.29 -31.57
CA TRP A 200 10.64 3.28 -31.07
C TRP A 200 11.06 1.89 -30.59
N TYR A 201 12.37 1.73 -30.36
CA TYR A 201 12.93 0.53 -29.76
C TYR A 201 14.10 0.86 -28.84
N HIS A 202 14.44 -0.06 -27.94
CA HIS A 202 15.64 0.01 -27.10
C HIS A 202 15.94 -1.32 -26.41
N ASN A 203 17.20 -1.56 -26.06
CA ASN A 203 17.54 -2.65 -25.16
C ASN A 203 17.20 -2.23 -23.73
N PHE A 204 16.58 -3.12 -22.96
CA PHE A 204 16.11 -2.80 -21.62
C PHE A 204 16.40 -3.94 -20.64
N GLU A 205 17.26 -3.68 -19.65
CA GLU A 205 17.69 -4.62 -18.61
C GLU A 205 18.11 -6.03 -19.09
N GLY A 206 18.59 -6.16 -20.32
CA GLY A 206 19.00 -7.45 -20.92
C GLY A 206 18.00 -8.01 -21.94
N GLY A 207 16.78 -7.50 -21.96
CA GLY A 207 15.76 -7.76 -22.97
C GLY A 207 15.75 -6.72 -24.10
N ARG A 208 14.77 -6.86 -24.99
CA ARG A 208 14.55 -6.02 -26.18
C ARG A 208 13.11 -5.52 -26.18
N ALA A 209 12.90 -4.21 -26.08
CA ALA A 209 11.58 -3.58 -26.11
C ALA A 209 11.34 -2.77 -27.39
N PHE A 210 10.25 -3.10 -28.10
CA PHE A 210 9.75 -2.38 -29.26
C PHE A 210 8.35 -1.88 -28.95
N TYR A 211 8.05 -0.65 -29.34
CA TYR A 211 6.73 -0.07 -29.20
C TYR A 211 6.29 0.61 -30.50
N THR A 212 5.01 0.46 -30.83
CA THR A 212 4.32 1.25 -31.85
C THR A 212 2.99 1.73 -31.30
N GLU A 213 2.71 3.01 -31.44
CA GLU A 213 1.45 3.65 -31.07
C GLU A 213 0.31 3.30 -32.04
N LEU A 214 0.66 2.94 -33.27
CA LEU A 214 -0.28 2.58 -34.32
C LEU A 214 -1.10 1.34 -33.98
N GLY A 215 -2.26 1.19 -34.62
CA GLY A 215 -3.08 -0.02 -34.57
C GLY A 215 -4.35 0.08 -33.73
N HIS A 216 -4.91 1.28 -33.55
CA HIS A 216 -6.22 1.45 -32.95
C HIS A 216 -7.32 0.78 -33.77
N THR A 217 -7.25 0.96 -35.10
CA THR A 217 -8.31 0.60 -36.04
C THR A 217 -8.24 -0.86 -36.50
N ASP A 218 -9.38 -1.46 -36.82
CA ASP A 218 -9.47 -2.81 -37.38
C ASP A 218 -8.75 -2.88 -38.75
N GLU A 219 -8.87 -1.81 -39.55
CA GLU A 219 -8.30 -1.66 -40.88
C GLU A 219 -6.77 -1.79 -40.87
N SER A 220 -6.11 -1.29 -39.83
CA SER A 220 -4.65 -1.41 -39.68
C SER A 220 -4.20 -2.87 -39.82
N TYR A 221 -4.92 -3.83 -39.25
CA TYR A 221 -4.58 -5.26 -39.29
C TYR A 221 -4.87 -5.95 -40.63
N SER A 222 -5.30 -5.19 -41.65
CA SER A 222 -5.39 -5.63 -43.05
C SER A 222 -4.39 -4.93 -43.97
N ASP A 223 -3.75 -3.85 -43.51
CA ASP A 223 -2.80 -3.06 -44.28
C ASP A 223 -1.43 -3.76 -44.41
N PRO A 224 -0.95 -4.08 -45.63
CA PRO A 224 0.33 -4.73 -45.84
C PRO A 224 1.55 -4.00 -45.28
N ALA A 225 1.56 -2.66 -45.29
CA ALA A 225 2.67 -1.85 -44.78
C ALA A 225 2.74 -1.92 -43.25
N TYR A 226 1.59 -1.84 -42.58
CA TYR A 226 1.49 -1.98 -41.12
C TYR A 226 1.78 -3.41 -40.65
N LEU A 227 1.27 -4.43 -41.35
CA LEU A 227 1.56 -5.83 -41.03
C LEU A 227 3.05 -6.15 -41.11
N LYS A 228 3.77 -5.58 -42.08
CA LYS A 228 5.24 -5.68 -42.16
C LYS A 228 5.93 -4.88 -41.04
N HIS A 229 5.37 -3.74 -40.62
CA HIS A 229 5.89 -2.95 -39.50
C HIS A 229 5.87 -3.72 -38.19
N ILE A 230 4.70 -4.25 -37.78
CA ILE A 230 4.60 -5.04 -36.55
C ILE A 230 5.38 -6.35 -36.63
N LEU A 231 5.48 -6.98 -37.81
CA LEU A 231 6.32 -8.15 -38.02
C LEU A 231 7.80 -7.85 -37.77
N GLY A 232 8.29 -6.71 -38.26
CA GLY A 232 9.66 -6.26 -38.03
C GLY A 232 9.94 -6.02 -36.54
N GLY A 233 9.00 -5.39 -35.83
CA GLY A 233 9.08 -5.19 -34.38
C GLY A 233 9.10 -6.51 -33.60
N ILE A 234 8.21 -7.45 -33.93
CA ILE A 234 8.16 -8.79 -33.32
C ILE A 234 9.47 -9.56 -33.58
N LYS A 235 9.99 -9.54 -34.82
CA LYS A 235 11.26 -10.20 -35.16
C LYS A 235 12.44 -9.60 -34.39
N TRP A 236 12.47 -8.27 -34.26
CA TRP A 236 13.49 -7.60 -33.46
C TRP A 236 13.40 -7.99 -31.98
N ALA A 237 12.20 -8.05 -31.40
CA ALA A 237 12.01 -8.45 -29.99
C ALA A 237 12.43 -9.92 -29.74
N ILE A 238 12.05 -10.84 -30.64
CA ILE A 238 12.52 -12.24 -30.64
C ILE A 238 14.05 -12.30 -30.71
N GLY A 239 14.66 -11.43 -31.52
CA GLY A 239 16.11 -11.38 -31.73
C GLY A 239 16.67 -12.71 -32.21
N GLY A 240 17.76 -13.17 -31.60
CA GLY A 240 18.38 -14.45 -31.91
C GLY A 240 17.66 -15.69 -31.35
N ASN A 241 16.47 -15.54 -30.76
CA ASN A 241 15.74 -16.63 -30.08
C ASN A 241 16.61 -17.39 -29.05
N GLN A 242 17.37 -16.64 -28.25
CA GLN A 242 18.24 -17.21 -27.24
C GLN A 242 17.42 -17.80 -26.10
N LYS A 243 17.89 -18.90 -25.51
CA LYS A 243 17.27 -19.47 -24.31
C LYS A 243 17.38 -18.46 -23.17
N LEU A 244 16.25 -18.16 -22.54
CA LEU A 244 16.18 -17.26 -21.38
C LEU A 244 17.07 -17.77 -20.25
N ASN A 245 17.83 -16.85 -19.65
CA ASN A 245 18.71 -17.14 -18.53
C ASN A 245 18.27 -16.38 -17.27
N TYR A 246 17.35 -16.99 -16.53
CA TYR A 246 16.83 -16.43 -15.27
C TYR A 246 17.88 -16.30 -14.15
N ALA A 247 19.09 -16.86 -14.31
CA ALA A 247 20.19 -16.59 -13.39
C ALA A 247 20.73 -15.16 -13.51
N LYS A 248 20.39 -14.43 -14.58
CA LYS A 248 20.71 -13.00 -14.75
C LYS A 248 19.68 -12.06 -14.11
N ALA A 249 18.52 -12.58 -13.71
CA ALA A 249 17.46 -11.74 -13.16
C ALA A 249 17.86 -11.19 -11.79
N THR A 250 17.82 -9.86 -11.67
CA THR A 250 18.16 -9.12 -10.44
C THR A 250 16.93 -8.81 -9.59
N THR A 251 15.73 -8.83 -10.16
CA THR A 251 14.49 -8.66 -9.40
C THR A 251 14.25 -9.90 -8.53
N GLU A 252 14.17 -9.68 -7.23
CA GLU A 252 13.81 -10.71 -6.23
C GLU A 252 12.34 -11.11 -6.34
N ARG A 253 12.05 -12.39 -6.09
CA ARG A 253 10.66 -12.87 -6.12
C ARG A 253 9.86 -12.35 -4.93
N VAL A 254 8.59 -12.02 -5.17
CA VAL A 254 7.66 -11.64 -4.10
C VAL A 254 7.50 -12.81 -3.12
N PRO A 255 7.77 -12.63 -1.83
CA PRO A 255 7.51 -13.65 -0.83
C PRO A 255 6.01 -13.90 -0.69
N GLU A 256 5.62 -15.15 -0.53
CA GLU A 256 4.21 -15.49 -0.33
C GLU A 256 3.67 -14.88 0.97
N THR A 257 2.51 -14.24 0.89
CA THR A 257 1.95 -13.44 2.00
C THR A 257 1.62 -14.28 3.23
N ASN A 258 1.30 -15.56 3.07
CA ASN A 258 1.04 -16.50 4.15
C ASN A 258 2.30 -16.99 4.89
N ARG A 259 3.50 -16.53 4.49
CA ARG A 259 4.73 -16.74 5.28
C ARG A 259 4.91 -15.72 6.39
N PHE A 260 4.21 -14.60 6.33
CA PHE A 260 4.28 -13.57 7.36
C PHE A 260 3.27 -13.84 8.45
N VAL A 261 3.69 -13.67 9.70
CA VAL A 261 2.85 -13.86 10.88
C VAL A 261 2.94 -12.62 11.75
N LYS A 262 1.78 -12.07 12.13
CA LYS A 262 1.70 -11.03 13.18
C LYS A 262 1.63 -11.74 14.53
N THR A 263 2.71 -11.66 15.28
CA THR A 263 2.80 -12.17 16.66
C THR A 263 2.45 -11.05 17.63
N ASN A 264 1.33 -11.16 18.33
CA ASN A 264 0.98 -10.21 19.38
C ASN A 264 1.87 -10.48 20.60
N LEU A 265 2.64 -9.47 21.02
CA LEU A 265 3.52 -9.54 22.19
C LEU A 265 2.77 -9.17 23.47
N VAL A 266 1.91 -8.16 23.38
CA VAL A 266 0.98 -7.74 24.44
C VAL A 266 -0.22 -7.00 23.82
N GLN A 267 -1.39 -7.12 24.43
CA GLN A 267 -2.63 -6.47 23.98
C GLN A 267 -3.47 -6.02 25.19
N GLY A 268 -4.22 -4.92 25.04
CA GLY A 268 -5.11 -4.35 26.07
C GLY A 268 -4.39 -3.70 27.26
N THR A 269 -3.08 -3.54 27.19
CA THR A 269 -2.26 -3.04 28.30
C THR A 269 -2.06 -1.54 28.26
N PHE A 270 -1.80 -0.98 27.08
CA PHE A 270 -1.44 0.42 26.91
C PHE A 270 -2.65 1.36 26.93
N PHE A 271 -2.40 2.61 27.34
CA PHE A 271 -3.35 3.70 27.38
C PHE A 271 -2.74 4.86 26.57
N GLU A 272 -3.26 5.07 25.36
CA GLU A 272 -2.76 6.11 24.42
C GLU A 272 -1.24 6.01 24.17
N PRO A 273 -0.73 4.85 23.70
CA PRO A 273 0.69 4.70 23.37
C PRO A 273 1.07 5.63 22.20
N THR A 274 2.26 6.23 22.26
CA THR A 274 2.70 7.21 21.25
C THR A 274 3.88 6.71 20.43
N GLU A 275 5.01 6.39 21.04
CA GLU A 275 6.23 5.91 20.36
C GLU A 275 6.89 4.80 21.20
N MET A 276 7.65 3.93 20.54
CA MET A 276 8.45 2.88 21.18
C MET A 276 9.94 3.05 20.89
N ALA A 277 10.78 2.41 21.69
CA ALA A 277 12.19 2.24 21.40
C ALA A 277 12.64 0.82 21.78
N ILE A 278 13.19 0.10 20.80
CA ILE A 278 13.69 -1.26 21.01
C ILE A 278 15.13 -1.23 21.58
N LEU A 279 15.32 -1.85 22.74
CA LEU A 279 16.63 -1.96 23.40
C LEU A 279 17.48 -3.08 22.76
N PRO A 280 18.82 -3.06 22.95
CA PRO A 280 19.71 -4.07 22.36
C PRO A 280 19.39 -5.53 22.74
N ASN A 281 18.74 -5.75 23.90
CA ASN A 281 18.31 -7.06 24.38
C ASN A 281 16.86 -7.42 23.97
N LEU A 282 16.25 -6.65 23.06
CA LEU A 282 14.87 -6.77 22.60
C LEU A 282 13.78 -6.43 23.64
N ASP A 283 14.16 -5.92 24.81
CA ASP A 283 13.20 -5.22 25.66
C ASP A 283 12.72 -3.95 24.94
N ILE A 284 11.49 -3.50 25.23
CA ILE A 284 10.87 -2.40 24.47
C ILE A 284 10.31 -1.38 25.45
N LEU A 285 10.80 -0.15 25.34
CA LEU A 285 10.20 1.01 25.99
C LEU A 285 9.03 1.51 25.16
N VAL A 286 7.95 1.93 25.81
CA VAL A 286 6.78 2.54 25.18
C VAL A 286 6.38 3.75 25.97
N THR A 287 6.31 4.92 25.34
CA THR A 287 5.71 6.12 25.96
C THR A 287 4.21 6.13 25.74
N GLN A 288 3.51 6.67 26.73
CA GLN A 288 2.08 6.96 26.65
C GLN A 288 1.87 8.45 26.75
N ARG A 289 0.93 8.98 25.96
CA ARG A 289 0.68 10.43 25.85
C ARG A 289 0.49 11.10 27.21
N ARG A 290 -0.09 10.40 28.18
CA ARG A 290 -0.44 10.91 29.50
C ARG A 290 0.72 11.00 30.50
N GLY A 291 1.92 10.52 30.15
CA GLY A 291 3.11 10.66 30.98
C GLY A 291 3.80 9.35 31.33
N GLU A 292 3.11 8.20 31.24
CA GLU A 292 3.71 6.92 31.63
C GLU A 292 4.76 6.45 30.63
N VAL A 293 5.84 5.87 31.16
CA VAL A 293 6.82 5.12 30.37
C VAL A 293 6.74 3.66 30.79
N MET A 294 6.47 2.78 29.83
CA MET A 294 6.25 1.35 30.01
C MET A 294 7.44 0.56 29.48
N LEU A 295 7.74 -0.58 30.09
CA LEU A 295 8.77 -1.52 29.65
C LEU A 295 8.15 -2.90 29.43
N TYR A 296 8.24 -3.40 28.20
CA TYR A 296 8.02 -4.80 27.87
C TYR A 296 9.34 -5.57 27.98
N LYS A 297 9.35 -6.64 28.77
CA LYS A 297 10.51 -7.54 28.91
C LYS A 297 10.39 -8.69 27.91
N ASN A 298 11.35 -8.82 27.00
CA ASN A 298 11.32 -9.89 26.00
C ASN A 298 11.41 -11.28 26.64
N ASP A 299 12.20 -11.48 27.68
CA ASP A 299 12.39 -12.82 28.25
C ASP A 299 11.18 -13.30 29.04
N THR A 300 10.57 -12.40 29.83
CA THR A 300 9.44 -12.75 30.71
C THR A 300 8.07 -12.51 30.07
N LYS A 301 8.02 -11.80 28.94
CA LYS A 301 6.80 -11.40 28.25
C LYS A 301 5.86 -10.54 29.11
N LYS A 302 6.40 -9.84 30.11
CA LYS A 302 5.65 -8.98 31.04
C LYS A 302 5.85 -7.50 30.70
N VAL A 303 4.85 -6.69 31.03
CA VAL A 303 4.90 -5.22 30.94
C VAL A 303 4.82 -4.62 32.34
N LYS A 304 5.61 -3.59 32.62
CA LYS A 304 5.51 -2.77 33.84
C LYS A 304 5.75 -1.28 33.51
N GLN A 305 5.19 -0.39 34.32
CA GLN A 305 5.56 1.02 34.28
C GLN A 305 6.93 1.21 34.92
N VAL A 306 7.79 2.02 34.29
CA VAL A 306 9.19 2.25 34.69
C VAL A 306 9.53 3.74 34.87
N GLY A 307 8.62 4.62 34.50
CA GLY A 307 8.76 6.07 34.66
C GLY A 307 7.43 6.80 34.53
N PHE A 308 7.42 8.07 34.92
CA PHE A 308 6.28 8.97 34.76
C PHE A 308 6.76 10.41 34.60
N LEU A 309 6.31 11.10 33.54
CA LEU A 309 6.55 12.52 33.30
C LEU A 309 5.25 13.31 33.49
N ASP A 310 5.30 14.43 34.20
CA ASP A 310 4.15 15.31 34.36
C ASP A 310 3.91 16.14 33.08
N ALA A 311 3.02 15.61 32.23
CA ALA A 311 2.76 16.14 30.89
C ALA A 311 1.41 16.87 30.79
N TYR A 312 1.35 17.90 29.96
CA TYR A 312 0.12 18.54 29.53
C TYR A 312 -0.59 17.66 28.49
N TRP A 313 -1.56 16.85 28.94
CA TRP A 313 -2.30 15.92 28.08
C TRP A 313 -3.80 16.24 27.99
N LYS A 314 -4.28 17.24 28.75
CA LYS A 314 -5.69 17.65 28.81
C LYS A 314 -5.81 19.15 28.87
N THR A 315 -6.78 19.73 28.15
CA THR A 315 -6.88 21.19 28.08
C THR A 315 -7.33 21.81 29.40
N LYS A 316 -6.75 22.97 29.75
CA LYS A 316 -7.12 23.71 30.97
C LYS A 316 -8.44 24.48 30.82
N HIS A 317 -8.78 24.92 29.60
CA HIS A 317 -9.93 25.78 29.32
C HIS A 317 -11.23 25.03 29.05
N ASN A 318 -11.15 23.86 28.40
CA ASN A 318 -12.29 22.98 28.21
C ASN A 318 -12.00 21.62 28.87
N LYS A 319 -12.49 21.43 30.09
CA LYS A 319 -12.26 20.20 30.87
C LYS A 319 -12.80 18.93 30.20
N ASP A 320 -13.57 19.03 29.11
CA ASP A 320 -14.07 17.90 28.34
C ASP A 320 -13.33 17.70 27.02
N ALA A 321 -12.45 18.64 26.61
CA ALA A 321 -11.61 18.52 25.42
C ALA A 321 -10.22 17.93 25.75
N ASN A 322 -9.82 16.91 24.99
CA ASN A 322 -8.48 16.36 25.02
C ASN A 322 -7.49 17.26 24.25
N ALA A 323 -6.22 17.22 24.66
CA ALA A 323 -5.11 17.86 23.97
C ALA A 323 -4.34 16.78 23.18
N GLU A 324 -3.76 17.10 22.02
CA GLU A 324 -2.86 16.15 21.33
C GLU A 324 -1.48 16.09 21.99
N GLU A 325 -1.15 17.12 22.75
CA GLU A 325 0.03 17.23 23.59
C GLU A 325 0.14 16.10 24.62
N GLY A 326 1.36 15.91 25.11
CA GLY A 326 1.69 14.86 26.06
C GLY A 326 3.13 14.41 25.92
N VAL A 327 3.41 13.14 26.19
CA VAL A 327 4.67 12.48 25.81
C VAL A 327 4.53 11.91 24.41
N LEU A 328 5.29 12.46 23.46
CA LEU A 328 5.09 12.23 22.03
C LEU A 328 6.21 11.42 21.41
N GLY A 329 7.45 11.74 21.80
CA GLY A 329 8.66 11.18 21.21
C GLY A 329 9.47 10.34 22.18
N LEU A 330 10.05 9.23 21.71
CA LEU A 330 10.91 8.33 22.45
C LEU A 330 11.99 7.72 21.55
N GLN A 331 13.25 7.87 21.94
CA GLN A 331 14.37 7.11 21.36
C GLN A 331 15.43 6.82 22.41
N VAL A 332 16.15 5.71 22.23
CA VAL A 332 17.39 5.46 22.97
C VAL A 332 18.60 5.99 22.20
N ASP A 333 19.63 6.40 22.92
CA ASP A 333 20.89 6.82 22.31
C ASP A 333 21.50 5.67 21.46
N PRO A 334 22.15 5.93 20.32
CA PRO A 334 22.83 4.89 19.56
C PRO A 334 23.85 4.08 20.37
N ASP A 335 24.43 4.67 21.42
CA ASP A 335 25.37 4.05 22.37
C ASP A 335 24.67 3.66 23.70
N PHE A 336 23.37 3.37 23.66
CA PHE A 336 22.58 3.01 24.85
C PHE A 336 23.18 1.88 25.68
N LYS A 337 23.87 0.93 25.02
CA LYS A 337 24.55 -0.18 25.70
C LYS A 337 25.59 0.30 26.73
N THR A 338 26.17 1.48 26.53
CA THR A 338 27.20 2.06 27.40
C THR A 338 26.71 3.24 28.22
N ASN A 339 25.92 4.15 27.65
CA ASN A 339 25.53 5.39 28.32
C ASN A 339 24.14 5.34 28.98
N HIS A 340 23.31 4.37 28.59
CA HIS A 340 21.95 4.21 29.09
C HIS A 340 21.04 5.45 28.91
N PHE A 341 21.33 6.30 27.92
CA PHE A 341 20.59 7.53 27.68
C PHE A 341 19.31 7.27 26.89
N VAL A 342 18.22 7.89 27.36
CA VAL A 342 16.91 7.91 26.71
C VAL A 342 16.53 9.35 26.43
N TYR A 343 16.09 9.62 25.21
CA TYR A 343 15.59 10.91 24.78
C TYR A 343 14.07 10.87 24.71
N ILE A 344 13.41 11.89 25.26
CA ILE A 344 11.97 12.01 25.26
C ILE A 344 11.58 13.42 24.82
N TYR A 345 10.67 13.51 23.85
CA TYR A 345 10.04 14.76 23.44
C TYR A 345 8.64 14.83 24.03
N TYR A 346 8.37 15.84 24.86
CA TYR A 346 7.12 15.94 25.60
C TYR A 346 6.70 17.39 25.87
N SER A 347 5.42 17.55 26.19
CA SER A 347 4.79 18.81 26.58
C SER A 347 4.68 18.86 28.10
N PRO A 348 5.58 19.51 28.84
CA PRO A 348 5.47 19.60 30.30
C PRO A 348 4.20 20.35 30.74
N ALA A 349 3.64 19.97 31.90
CA ALA A 349 2.40 20.54 32.44
C ALA A 349 2.55 21.98 32.98
N ASP A 350 3.78 22.36 33.35
CA ASP A 350 4.12 23.61 34.02
C ASP A 350 4.31 24.80 33.05
N THR A 351 4.64 24.52 31.79
CA THR A 351 5.09 25.53 30.83
C THR A 351 4.51 25.30 29.43
N SER A 352 4.22 26.39 28.73
CA SER A 352 3.68 26.38 27.36
C SER A 352 4.79 26.17 26.32
N VAL A 353 5.49 25.05 26.43
CA VAL A 353 6.58 24.64 25.53
C VAL A 353 6.46 23.16 25.17
N ASN A 354 6.99 22.75 24.03
CA ASN A 354 7.36 21.36 23.81
C ASN A 354 8.87 21.23 24.01
N ARG A 355 9.29 20.15 24.66
CA ARG A 355 10.64 19.99 25.20
C ARG A 355 11.22 18.65 24.76
N LEU A 356 12.43 18.69 24.21
CA LEU A 356 13.31 17.54 24.07
C LEU A 356 14.21 17.47 25.30
N SER A 357 14.14 16.36 26.03
CA SER A 357 14.98 16.10 27.20
C SER A 357 15.68 14.75 27.10
N ARG A 358 16.85 14.66 27.73
CA ARG A 358 17.60 13.41 27.94
C ARG A 358 17.47 12.96 29.39
N PHE A 359 17.31 11.67 29.58
CA PHE A 359 17.25 10.98 30.87
C PHE A 359 18.19 9.78 30.87
N THR A 360 18.40 9.19 32.05
CA THR A 360 19.14 7.94 32.23
C THR A 360 18.18 6.81 32.59
N PHE A 361 18.33 5.65 31.95
CA PHE A 361 17.52 4.47 32.21
C PHE A 361 18.38 3.31 32.71
N VAL A 362 18.29 2.99 33.99
CA VAL A 362 19.10 1.95 34.64
C VAL A 362 18.22 1.07 35.52
N ASN A 363 18.55 -0.22 35.62
CA ASN A 363 17.84 -1.18 36.46
C ASN A 363 16.32 -1.20 36.22
N ASP A 364 15.91 -1.25 34.94
CA ASP A 364 14.52 -1.16 34.50
C ASP A 364 13.76 0.07 35.06
N THR A 365 14.42 1.20 35.28
CA THR A 365 13.83 2.43 35.83
C THR A 365 14.32 3.65 35.07
N LEU A 366 13.40 4.53 34.66
CA LEU A 366 13.71 5.85 34.11
C LEU A 366 13.90 6.84 35.26
N ASP A 367 15.12 7.33 35.46
CA ASP A 367 15.38 8.31 36.50
C ASP A 367 15.08 9.73 35.99
N VAL A 368 13.86 10.20 36.27
CA VAL A 368 13.38 11.53 35.87
C VAL A 368 14.18 12.68 36.49
N LYS A 369 14.93 12.45 37.57
CA LYS A 369 15.78 13.48 38.20
C LYS A 369 17.05 13.76 37.39
N THR A 370 17.40 12.88 36.46
CA THR A 370 18.56 13.04 35.58
C THR A 370 18.29 13.90 34.35
N GLU A 371 17.11 14.55 34.29
CA GLU A 371 16.70 15.36 33.14
C GLU A 371 17.78 16.37 32.75
N LYS A 372 18.16 16.32 31.47
CA LYS A 372 18.87 17.39 30.78
C LYS A 372 17.99 17.91 29.66
N VAL A 373 17.53 19.15 29.79
CA VAL A 373 16.77 19.84 28.74
C VAL A 373 17.73 20.15 27.59
N VAL A 374 17.47 19.55 26.43
CA VAL A 374 18.30 19.71 25.23
C VAL A 374 17.80 20.88 24.38
N LEU A 375 16.51 20.90 24.10
CA LEU A 375 15.87 21.90 23.26
C LEU A 375 14.43 22.15 23.74
N GLN A 376 13.96 23.38 23.63
CA GLN A 376 12.57 23.73 23.86
C GLN A 376 12.06 24.73 22.81
N LEU A 377 10.79 24.61 22.45
CA LEU A 377 10.09 25.55 21.59
C LEU A 377 8.74 25.92 22.18
N TYR A 378 8.31 27.16 21.96
CA TYR A 378 7.00 27.61 22.39
C TYR A 378 5.90 26.78 21.73
N SER A 379 4.87 26.42 22.50
CA SER A 379 3.64 25.80 22.01
C SER A 379 2.49 26.37 22.81
N GLN A 380 1.54 27.00 22.13
CA GLN A 380 0.32 27.47 22.79
C GLN A 380 -0.51 26.27 23.28
N ARG A 381 -1.38 26.50 24.26
CA ARG A 381 -2.20 25.47 24.95
C ARG A 381 -3.71 25.71 24.88
N GLU A 382 -4.11 26.74 24.15
CA GLU A 382 -5.47 27.26 24.00
C GLU A 382 -6.29 26.45 23.00
N ILE A 383 -5.65 25.99 21.92
CA ILE A 383 -6.27 25.11 20.91
C ILE A 383 -5.49 23.82 20.79
N CYS A 384 -6.19 22.75 20.42
CA CYS A 384 -5.60 21.64 19.69
C CYS A 384 -5.34 22.15 18.25
N CYS A 385 -4.29 21.79 17.52
CA CYS A 385 -3.69 20.47 17.40
C CYS A 385 -2.28 20.59 16.76
N HIS A 386 -1.77 19.47 16.24
CA HIS A 386 -0.55 19.34 15.45
C HIS A 386 0.70 19.56 16.29
N THR A 387 1.08 18.51 16.99
CA THR A 387 2.26 18.53 17.85
C THR A 387 3.50 18.00 17.15
N GLY A 388 3.35 17.22 16.06
CA GLY A 388 4.42 16.39 15.53
C GLY A 388 4.96 15.48 16.64
N GLY A 389 6.25 15.59 16.91
CA GLY A 389 6.86 15.15 18.16
C GLY A 389 7.55 13.80 18.12
N SER A 390 7.65 13.15 16.96
CA SER A 390 8.52 11.99 16.77
C SER A 390 9.97 12.42 16.75
N ILE A 391 10.83 11.57 17.30
CA ILE A 391 12.28 11.75 17.27
C ILE A 391 12.95 10.50 16.70
N ALA A 392 14.02 10.69 15.93
CA ALA A 392 14.74 9.58 15.32
C ALA A 392 16.23 9.90 15.21
N PHE A 393 17.07 8.95 15.57
CA PHE A 393 18.50 9.04 15.25
C PHE A 393 18.74 8.65 13.80
N GLY A 394 19.49 9.44 13.06
CA GLY A 394 20.10 9.07 11.78
C GLY A 394 21.50 8.48 11.95
N PRO A 395 22.24 8.30 10.85
CA PRO A 395 23.68 8.05 10.87
C PRO A 395 24.44 9.14 11.64
N ASP A 396 25.67 8.83 12.05
CA ASP A 396 26.57 9.75 12.74
C ASP A 396 25.95 10.43 13.96
N ARG A 397 25.10 9.77 14.75
CA ARG A 397 24.48 10.33 15.98
C ARG A 397 23.68 11.63 15.74
N MET A 398 23.19 11.86 14.52
CA MET A 398 22.30 13.00 14.23
C MET A 398 20.91 12.70 14.81
N LEU A 399 20.37 13.61 15.62
CA LEU A 399 19.01 13.51 16.13
C LEU A 399 18.08 14.40 15.32
N TYR A 400 17.01 13.80 14.81
CA TYR A 400 15.93 14.48 14.12
C TYR A 400 14.74 14.65 15.07
N VAL A 401 14.11 15.81 15.06
CA VAL A 401 12.99 16.16 15.94
C VAL A 401 11.88 16.78 15.11
N SER A 402 10.73 16.13 15.02
CA SER A 402 9.57 16.67 14.29
C SER A 402 8.74 17.58 15.18
N THR A 403 8.26 18.70 14.63
CA THR A 403 7.45 19.67 15.35
C THR A 403 6.27 20.09 14.49
N GLY A 404 5.05 20.03 15.04
CA GLY A 404 3.86 20.49 14.34
C GLY A 404 3.74 22.02 14.34
N ASP A 405 2.89 22.55 13.46
CA ASP A 405 2.73 23.98 13.20
C ASP A 405 1.98 24.73 14.32
N ASN A 406 1.31 23.98 15.19
CA ASN A 406 0.56 24.49 16.33
C ASN A 406 -0.52 25.52 15.93
N SER A 407 -1.17 25.28 14.80
CA SER A 407 -2.24 26.09 14.21
C SER A 407 -3.42 25.21 13.79
N THR A 408 -4.61 25.80 13.60
CA THR A 408 -5.84 25.07 13.23
C THR A 408 -6.53 25.72 12.03
N PRO A 409 -7.13 24.92 11.12
CA PRO A 409 -8.00 25.43 10.06
C PRO A 409 -9.49 25.51 10.50
N PHE A 410 -9.78 25.28 11.78
CA PHE A 410 -11.13 25.21 12.36
C PHE A 410 -11.35 26.23 13.47
N ASP A 411 -12.57 26.27 14.01
CA ASP A 411 -12.94 27.02 15.23
C ASP A 411 -12.69 28.54 15.16
N GLU A 412 -12.53 29.08 13.94
CA GLU A 412 -12.53 30.51 13.68
C GLU A 412 -13.90 31.10 14.00
N SER A 413 -13.92 32.13 14.85
CA SER A 413 -15.16 32.84 15.15
C SER A 413 -15.69 33.51 13.87
N LYS A 414 -16.97 33.31 13.53
CA LYS A 414 -17.59 33.79 12.27
C LYS A 414 -17.77 35.32 12.18
N ASN A 415 -17.06 36.11 12.98
CA ASN A 415 -17.21 37.55 12.97
C ASN A 415 -16.66 38.10 11.65
N ASN A 416 -17.58 38.57 10.80
CA ASN A 416 -17.45 39.11 9.44
C ASN A 416 -17.56 38.10 8.27
N GLY A 417 -17.86 36.82 8.52
CA GLY A 417 -18.29 35.88 7.48
C GLY A 417 -17.21 35.24 6.58
N TYR A 418 -15.93 35.53 6.79
CA TYR A 418 -14.82 34.93 6.06
C TYR A 418 -13.90 34.13 7.00
N ASP A 419 -13.70 32.84 6.68
CA ASP A 419 -12.92 31.90 7.48
C ASP A 419 -12.13 30.91 6.59
N THR A 420 -11.29 30.07 7.22
CA THR A 420 -10.43 29.11 6.52
C THR A 420 -11.18 28.01 5.76
N HIS A 421 -12.44 27.68 6.09
CA HIS A 421 -13.24 26.62 5.44
C HIS A 421 -12.46 25.29 5.30
N SER A 422 -11.69 24.91 6.32
CA SER A 422 -10.83 23.71 6.33
C SER A 422 -9.70 23.71 5.28
N PHE A 423 -9.41 24.82 4.60
CA PHE A 423 -8.22 24.97 3.75
C PHE A 423 -6.97 25.29 4.59
N ALA A 424 -5.88 25.75 3.96
CA ALA A 424 -4.72 26.23 4.69
C ALA A 424 -5.08 27.43 5.60
N PRO A 425 -4.68 27.42 6.88
CA PRO A 425 -4.93 28.51 7.83
C PRO A 425 -3.96 29.66 7.55
N LEU A 426 -4.50 30.74 6.98
CA LEU A 426 -3.76 31.92 6.53
C LEU A 426 -4.34 33.24 7.11
N ASP A 427 -5.05 33.19 8.24
CA ASP A 427 -5.70 34.37 8.82
C ASP A 427 -4.78 35.12 9.82
N ASP A 428 -4.17 36.21 9.37
CA ASP A 428 -3.29 37.05 10.19
C ASP A 428 -3.99 38.24 10.87
N ARG A 429 -5.34 38.26 10.92
CA ARG A 429 -6.09 39.30 11.63
C ARG A 429 -5.78 39.28 13.13
N PRO A 430 -5.79 40.44 13.82
CA PRO A 430 -5.63 40.47 15.27
C PRO A 430 -6.65 39.55 15.97
N GLY A 431 -6.16 38.71 16.89
CA GLY A 431 -6.98 37.71 17.60
C GLY A 431 -7.03 36.32 16.93
N TYR A 432 -6.55 36.18 15.70
CA TYR A 432 -6.57 34.92 14.93
C TYR A 432 -5.19 34.28 14.80
N LEU A 433 -4.25 34.57 15.71
CA LEU A 433 -2.87 34.07 15.64
C LEU A 433 -2.78 32.55 15.41
N ASN A 434 -3.69 31.78 16.00
CA ASN A 434 -3.73 30.33 15.89
C ASN A 434 -4.25 29.77 14.55
N HIS A 435 -4.73 30.65 13.68
CA HIS A 435 -5.27 30.35 12.34
C HIS A 435 -4.34 30.86 11.24
N ASP A 436 -3.07 31.11 11.58
CA ASP A 436 -2.03 31.54 10.65
C ASP A 436 -0.82 30.62 10.76
N SER A 437 -0.75 29.56 9.95
CA SER A 437 0.42 28.66 9.92
C SER A 437 1.65 29.29 9.29
N ARG A 438 1.52 30.47 8.67
CA ARG A 438 2.68 31.21 8.16
C ARG A 438 3.56 31.79 9.27
N ARG A 439 3.03 31.98 10.48
CA ARG A 439 3.81 32.42 11.66
C ARG A 439 4.76 31.34 12.18
N SER A 440 4.49 30.08 11.86
CA SER A 440 5.20 28.89 12.34
C SER A 440 5.80 28.12 11.18
N ALA A 441 5.03 27.24 10.51
CA ALA A 441 5.51 26.36 9.44
C ALA A 441 6.28 27.12 8.33
N GLY A 442 5.70 28.23 7.84
CA GLY A 442 6.31 29.10 6.82
C GLY A 442 7.31 30.13 7.35
N ASN A 443 7.55 30.20 8.67
CA ASN A 443 8.46 31.16 9.29
C ASN A 443 9.84 30.51 9.50
N THR A 444 10.87 31.11 8.91
CA THR A 444 12.26 30.62 9.01
C THR A 444 12.89 30.88 10.38
N ASN A 445 12.30 31.76 11.19
CA ASN A 445 12.76 32.12 12.53
C ASN A 445 11.95 31.45 13.66
N ASP A 446 11.18 30.40 13.33
CA ASP A 446 10.37 29.62 14.28
C ASP A 446 10.68 28.12 14.13
N LEU A 447 10.64 27.39 15.25
CA LEU A 447 10.96 25.96 15.30
C LEU A 447 9.73 25.05 15.14
N ARG A 448 8.52 25.60 15.05
CA ARG A 448 7.26 24.86 14.81
C ARG A 448 7.00 24.64 13.33
N GLY A 449 6.34 23.53 13.00
CA GLY A 449 6.09 23.11 11.62
C GLY A 449 7.38 22.79 10.87
N LYS A 450 8.30 22.07 11.52
CA LYS A 450 9.66 21.76 11.05
C LYS A 450 10.01 20.30 11.33
N ILE A 451 11.07 19.82 10.68
CA ILE A 451 11.90 18.75 11.22
C ILE A 451 13.30 19.32 11.46
N LEU A 452 13.70 19.31 12.72
CA LEU A 452 14.98 19.84 13.19
C LEU A 452 16.04 18.75 13.11
N ARG A 453 17.31 19.14 12.91
CA ARG A 453 18.44 18.21 12.95
C ARG A 453 19.58 18.80 13.77
N ILE A 454 19.92 18.12 14.86
CA ILE A 454 20.94 18.53 15.81
C ILE A 454 21.85 17.36 16.17
N ARG A 455 23.02 17.64 16.73
CA ARG A 455 23.84 16.61 17.39
C ARG A 455 23.89 16.91 18.88
N VAL A 456 23.40 15.98 19.70
CA VAL A 456 23.37 16.15 21.16
C VAL A 456 24.71 15.73 21.77
N LYS A 457 25.21 16.54 22.69
CA LYS A 457 26.44 16.33 23.45
C LYS A 457 26.15 15.61 24.76
N GLU A 458 27.21 15.05 25.37
CA GLU A 458 27.12 14.28 26.62
C GLU A 458 26.68 15.12 27.84
N ASP A 459 26.89 16.44 27.82
CA ASP A 459 26.40 17.33 28.88
C ASP A 459 24.90 17.69 28.73
N GLY A 460 24.28 17.32 27.60
CA GLY A 460 22.89 17.62 27.27
C GLY A 460 22.72 18.88 26.40
N SER A 461 23.78 19.62 26.12
CA SER A 461 23.77 20.66 25.09
C SER A 461 23.76 20.05 23.69
N TYR A 462 23.64 20.86 22.64
CA TYR A 462 23.72 20.39 21.26
C TYR A 462 24.57 21.31 20.39
N GLU A 463 24.94 20.80 19.22
CA GLU A 463 25.54 21.57 18.14
C GLU A 463 24.72 21.49 16.85
N ILE A 464 24.92 22.49 15.99
CA ILE A 464 24.31 22.54 14.67
C ILE A 464 25.20 21.83 13.65
N PRO A 465 24.73 20.74 13.02
CA PRO A 465 25.48 20.07 11.97
C PRO A 465 25.45 20.85 10.66
N ALA A 466 26.49 20.66 9.84
CA ALA A 466 26.54 21.19 8.48
C ALA A 466 25.44 20.58 7.59
N GLY A 467 24.95 21.36 6.62
CA GLY A 467 23.92 20.93 5.66
C GLY A 467 22.48 21.06 6.16
N ASN A 468 22.24 21.74 7.30
CA ASN A 468 20.91 22.24 7.64
C ASN A 468 20.51 23.36 6.66
N LEU A 469 19.21 23.65 6.59
CA LEU A 469 18.65 24.57 5.58
C LEU A 469 19.24 25.98 5.68
N PHE A 470 19.56 26.42 6.90
CA PHE A 470 20.16 27.72 7.17
C PHE A 470 21.48 27.56 7.92
N ALA A 471 22.51 28.27 7.48
CA ALA A 471 23.80 28.28 8.16
C ALA A 471 23.70 29.04 9.50
N PRO A 472 24.46 28.64 10.54
CA PRO A 472 24.55 29.40 11.79
C PRO A 472 24.89 30.88 11.54
N GLY A 473 24.16 31.78 12.21
CA GLY A 473 24.33 33.23 12.07
C GLY A 473 23.57 33.87 10.90
N THR A 474 22.87 33.09 10.07
CA THR A 474 22.01 33.64 9.00
C THR A 474 20.87 34.48 9.61
N PRO A 475 20.76 35.80 9.29
CA PRO A 475 19.75 36.67 9.90
C PRO A 475 18.31 36.18 9.67
N ASN A 476 17.45 36.33 10.69
CA ASN A 476 16.03 35.95 10.65
C ASN A 476 15.78 34.46 10.34
N THR A 477 16.70 33.59 10.73
CA THR A 477 16.56 32.14 10.56
C THR A 477 16.97 31.36 11.81
N LYS A 478 16.50 30.12 11.92
CA LYS A 478 16.92 29.14 12.93
C LYS A 478 17.80 28.05 12.30
N PRO A 479 19.06 27.91 12.72
CA PRO A 479 19.99 26.97 12.10
C PRO A 479 19.70 25.49 12.43
N GLU A 480 18.81 25.21 13.38
CA GLU A 480 18.34 23.86 13.71
C GLU A 480 17.48 23.24 12.59
N ILE A 481 16.91 24.08 11.71
CA ILE A 481 15.96 23.67 10.67
C ILE A 481 16.68 22.84 9.59
N PHE A 482 16.29 21.57 9.45
CA PHE A 482 16.67 20.75 8.30
C PHE A 482 15.55 20.72 7.26
N VAL A 483 14.32 20.54 7.70
CA VAL A 483 13.10 20.63 6.88
C VAL A 483 12.21 21.73 7.45
N MET A 484 11.66 22.56 6.57
CA MET A 484 10.58 23.49 6.90
C MET A 484 9.34 23.28 6.06
N GLY A 485 8.24 23.92 6.47
CA GLY A 485 6.98 23.85 5.74
C GLY A 485 6.23 22.54 6.01
N ASN A 486 6.10 22.17 7.28
CA ASN A 486 5.27 21.04 7.73
C ASN A 486 4.06 21.51 8.55
N ARG A 487 2.94 20.80 8.46
CA ARG A 487 1.72 20.96 9.27
C ARG A 487 1.80 20.11 10.53
N ASN A 488 1.77 18.80 10.37
CA ASN A 488 1.86 17.79 11.43
C ASN A 488 2.71 16.60 10.96
N PRO A 489 4.05 16.71 11.00
CA PRO A 489 4.97 15.63 10.66
C PRO A 489 5.01 14.59 11.79
N TYR A 490 3.96 13.79 11.92
CA TYR A 490 3.66 13.06 13.16
C TYR A 490 4.63 11.93 13.45
N ARG A 491 4.98 11.11 12.44
CA ARG A 491 5.96 10.02 12.61
C ARG A 491 7.04 10.09 11.55
N ILE A 492 8.29 10.14 12.01
CA ILE A 492 9.48 10.24 11.16
C ILE A 492 10.30 8.96 11.17
N SER A 493 11.06 8.73 10.11
CA SER A 493 12.06 7.66 10.04
C SER A 493 13.28 8.14 9.27
N VAL A 494 14.47 7.67 9.66
CA VAL A 494 15.72 8.05 9.00
C VAL A 494 16.42 6.80 8.46
N ASP A 495 16.71 6.83 7.17
CA ASP A 495 17.50 5.80 6.49
C ASP A 495 18.92 5.76 7.08
N LYS A 496 19.28 4.61 7.65
CA LYS A 496 20.56 4.40 8.34
C LYS A 496 21.77 4.29 7.40
N LYS A 497 21.57 4.20 6.08
CA LYS A 497 22.65 4.11 5.09
C LYS A 497 22.80 5.40 4.28
N ASN A 498 21.70 5.95 3.80
CA ASN A 498 21.72 7.08 2.88
C ASN A 498 21.31 8.40 3.54
N SER A 499 20.95 8.40 4.83
CA SER A 499 20.52 9.59 5.60
C SER A 499 19.26 10.28 5.06
N TYR A 500 18.48 9.61 4.21
CA TYR A 500 17.20 10.11 3.75
C TYR A 500 16.21 10.12 4.91
N LEU A 501 15.56 11.26 5.12
CA LEU A 501 14.51 11.44 6.12
C LEU A 501 13.15 11.20 5.47
N TYR A 502 12.32 10.38 6.09
CA TYR A 502 10.93 10.14 5.70
C TYR A 502 9.99 10.57 6.82
N TRP A 503 8.81 11.06 6.47
CA TRP A 503 7.76 11.35 7.45
C TRP A 503 6.36 11.24 6.86
N GLY A 504 5.40 10.93 7.71
CA GLY A 504 3.99 11.12 7.41
C GLY A 504 3.53 12.51 7.83
N GLU A 505 2.75 13.14 6.97
CA GLU A 505 2.25 14.51 7.10
C GLU A 505 0.72 14.50 7.01
N VAL A 506 0.05 14.95 8.07
CA VAL A 506 -1.41 15.05 8.10
C VAL A 506 -1.82 16.43 7.60
N GLY A 507 -2.54 16.51 6.48
CA GLY A 507 -2.95 17.77 5.86
C GLY A 507 -4.27 18.35 6.36
N PRO A 508 -4.79 19.40 5.72
CA PRO A 508 -6.04 20.05 6.10
C PRO A 508 -7.27 19.23 5.66
N ASP A 509 -8.48 19.62 6.06
CA ASP A 509 -9.69 18.78 5.95
C ASP A 509 -10.68 19.27 4.88
N ALA A 510 -10.29 20.20 4.00
CA ALA A 510 -11.11 20.62 2.88
C ALA A 510 -11.46 19.42 1.98
N ASN A 511 -12.76 19.16 1.77
CA ASN A 511 -13.21 17.98 1.02
C ASN A 511 -13.11 18.15 -0.51
N ASN A 512 -13.29 19.38 -0.99
CA ASN A 512 -13.36 19.71 -2.42
C ASN A 512 -12.33 20.77 -2.78
N ASP A 513 -11.83 20.70 -4.01
CA ASP A 513 -10.94 21.69 -4.57
C ASP A 513 -11.69 23.02 -4.80
N SER A 514 -10.99 24.13 -4.58
CA SER A 514 -11.42 25.47 -4.98
C SER A 514 -10.23 26.20 -5.61
N LEU A 515 -9.66 25.58 -6.66
CA LEU A 515 -8.36 25.95 -7.25
C LEU A 515 -8.29 27.37 -7.82
N ALA A 516 -9.43 28.02 -8.09
CA ALA A 516 -9.46 29.37 -8.63
C ALA A 516 -9.42 30.47 -7.55
N THR A 517 -9.68 30.13 -6.29
CA THR A 517 -9.94 31.14 -5.23
C THR A 517 -9.34 30.79 -3.87
N ARG A 518 -9.33 29.52 -3.46
CA ARG A 518 -8.80 29.12 -2.14
C ARG A 518 -7.56 28.24 -2.29
N GLY A 519 -7.65 27.22 -3.13
CA GLY A 519 -6.61 26.22 -3.31
C GLY A 519 -7.15 24.80 -3.36
N PRO A 520 -6.27 23.79 -3.23
CA PRO A 520 -6.64 22.39 -3.29
C PRO A 520 -7.42 21.93 -2.06
N ARG A 521 -8.18 20.83 -2.24
CA ARG A 521 -8.67 19.99 -1.15
C ARG A 521 -7.51 19.48 -0.29
N GLY A 522 -7.81 18.89 0.85
CA GLY A 522 -6.80 18.31 1.72
C GLY A 522 -6.02 17.18 1.04
N TYR A 523 -4.70 17.11 1.28
CA TYR A 523 -3.82 15.97 0.99
C TYR A 523 -3.10 15.50 2.25
N ASP A 524 -3.03 14.20 2.50
CA ASP A 524 -2.06 13.60 3.41
C ASP A 524 -0.86 13.20 2.56
N GLU A 525 0.32 13.26 3.15
CA GLU A 525 1.56 13.02 2.42
C GLU A 525 2.45 12.04 3.17
N VAL A 526 3.14 11.20 2.42
CA VAL A 526 4.42 10.64 2.87
C VAL A 526 5.48 11.43 2.15
N ASN A 527 6.41 12.00 2.90
CA ASN A 527 7.45 12.88 2.38
C ASN A 527 8.84 12.26 2.50
N GLN A 528 9.77 12.76 1.69
CA GLN A 528 11.18 12.35 1.68
C GLN A 528 12.07 13.58 1.53
N ALA A 529 13.04 13.73 2.42
CA ALA A 529 14.10 14.72 2.30
C ALA A 529 15.45 14.00 2.12
N LYS A 530 15.98 14.05 0.90
CA LYS A 530 17.36 13.60 0.59
C LYS A 530 18.39 14.64 1.05
N VAL A 531 17.98 15.90 1.06
CA VAL A 531 18.73 17.07 1.54
C VAL A 531 17.78 18.02 2.28
N ALA A 532 18.32 19.01 2.98
CA ALA A 532 17.52 20.05 3.62
C ALA A 532 16.64 20.81 2.61
N GLY A 533 15.44 21.24 3.02
CA GLY A 533 14.49 21.86 2.09
C GLY A 533 13.24 22.46 2.72
N ASN A 534 12.48 23.20 1.90
CA ASN A 534 11.15 23.69 2.21
C ASN A 534 10.12 22.78 1.51
N PHE A 535 9.16 22.21 2.25
CA PHE A 535 8.15 21.27 1.75
C PHE A 535 6.75 21.92 1.67
N GLY A 536 6.71 23.24 1.72
CA GLY A 536 5.64 24.02 1.12
C GLY A 536 4.51 24.45 2.05
N TRP A 537 4.17 23.70 3.10
CA TRP A 537 3.08 24.10 4.00
C TRP A 537 3.36 25.46 4.67
N PRO A 538 2.39 26.38 4.77
CA PRO A 538 0.98 26.27 4.41
C PRO A 538 0.62 26.79 3.02
N LEU A 539 1.62 27.06 2.17
CA LEU A 539 1.41 27.69 0.86
C LEU A 539 1.11 26.67 -0.23
N PHE A 540 1.53 25.42 -0.04
CA PHE A 540 1.35 24.32 -0.99
C PHE A 540 1.05 22.99 -0.26
N VAL A 541 0.46 22.05 -1.00
CA VAL A 541 0.31 20.62 -0.62
C VAL A 541 0.53 19.71 -1.84
N GLY A 542 0.81 18.44 -1.58
CA GLY A 542 1.01 17.40 -2.58
C GLY A 542 2.17 17.75 -3.52
N PRO A 543 1.98 17.69 -4.85
CA PRO A 543 3.03 18.00 -5.82
C PRO A 543 3.23 19.52 -6.01
N ASN A 544 3.29 20.29 -4.92
CA ASN A 544 3.30 21.75 -4.88
C ASN A 544 2.04 22.44 -5.47
N ILE A 545 0.85 21.89 -5.21
CA ILE A 545 -0.40 22.54 -5.63
C ILE A 545 -0.61 23.79 -4.75
N PRO A 546 -0.72 25.00 -5.33
CA PRO A 546 -0.72 26.24 -4.56
C PRO A 546 -2.08 26.56 -3.93
N TYR A 547 -2.04 27.11 -2.72
CA TYR A 547 -3.12 27.92 -2.18
C TYR A 547 -3.07 29.35 -2.74
N HIS A 548 -4.16 30.08 -2.55
CA HIS A 548 -4.23 31.51 -2.91
C HIS A 548 -4.02 32.39 -1.69
N GLU A 549 -3.45 33.57 -1.91
CA GLU A 549 -3.61 34.66 -0.95
C GLU A 549 -5.11 34.91 -0.70
N TYR A 550 -5.49 35.11 0.55
CA TYR A 550 -6.89 35.34 0.91
C TYR A 550 -6.97 36.45 1.97
N ASN A 551 -7.75 37.48 1.66
CA ASN A 551 -8.00 38.57 2.59
C ASN A 551 -9.21 38.22 3.48
N TYR A 552 -8.93 37.76 4.70
CA TYR A 552 -9.98 37.38 5.65
C TYR A 552 -10.81 38.57 6.19
N ALA A 553 -10.43 39.81 5.88
CA ALA A 553 -11.24 40.98 6.21
C ALA A 553 -12.28 41.30 5.12
N THR A 554 -11.97 41.02 3.84
CA THR A 554 -12.82 41.38 2.68
C THR A 554 -13.39 40.18 1.93
N GLY A 555 -12.86 38.98 2.13
CA GLY A 555 -13.21 37.77 1.38
C GLY A 555 -12.57 37.67 0.00
N GLU A 556 -11.70 38.61 -0.37
CA GLU A 556 -11.08 38.66 -1.68
C GLU A 556 -9.94 37.65 -1.77
N SER A 557 -9.93 36.89 -2.87
CA SER A 557 -8.84 35.97 -3.21
C SER A 557 -7.82 36.68 -4.11
N GLY A 558 -6.55 36.58 -3.75
CA GLY A 558 -5.43 37.11 -4.50
C GLY A 558 -4.81 36.07 -5.44
N ILE A 559 -3.53 36.29 -5.75
CA ILE A 559 -2.77 35.39 -6.62
C ILE A 559 -2.48 34.05 -5.92
N ALA A 560 -2.32 33.00 -6.73
CA ALA A 560 -1.76 31.73 -6.26
C ALA A 560 -0.30 31.94 -5.84
N PHE A 561 0.14 31.25 -4.78
CA PHE A 561 1.55 31.28 -4.38
C PHE A 561 2.44 30.62 -5.45
N ASP A 562 3.66 31.12 -5.62
CA ASP A 562 4.66 30.58 -6.56
C ASP A 562 5.59 29.59 -5.85
N PRO A 563 5.61 28.30 -6.21
CA PRO A 563 6.45 27.30 -5.54
C PRO A 563 7.95 27.53 -5.77
N LEU A 564 8.36 28.21 -6.85
CA LEU A 564 9.77 28.52 -7.11
C LEU A 564 10.26 29.73 -6.31
N ARG A 565 9.34 30.59 -5.86
CA ARG A 565 9.66 31.75 -5.05
C ARG A 565 8.55 32.09 -4.05
N PRO A 566 8.31 31.24 -3.04
CA PRO A 566 7.19 31.44 -2.14
C PRO A 566 7.38 32.69 -1.28
N VAL A 567 6.27 33.40 -1.02
CA VAL A 567 6.27 34.65 -0.24
C VAL A 567 5.44 34.46 1.03
N ASN A 568 6.08 34.61 2.19
CA ASN A 568 5.40 34.68 3.47
C ASN A 568 5.05 36.15 3.78
N ASN A 569 3.83 36.52 3.44
CA ASN A 569 3.26 37.86 3.59
C ASN A 569 2.48 38.07 4.91
N SER A 570 2.54 37.13 5.86
CA SER A 570 1.87 37.27 7.15
C SER A 570 2.45 38.42 7.97
N LYS A 571 1.57 39.18 8.65
CA LYS A 571 1.96 40.17 9.67
C LYS A 571 2.68 39.56 10.88
N ASN A 572 2.52 38.26 11.12
CA ASN A 572 3.14 37.52 12.21
C ASN A 572 4.45 36.85 11.82
N ASN A 573 4.94 37.03 10.58
CA ASN A 573 6.20 36.48 10.14
C ASN A 573 7.38 37.29 10.71
N THR A 574 8.27 36.61 11.43
CA THR A 574 9.51 37.17 11.98
C THR A 574 10.77 36.65 11.28
N GLY A 575 10.58 35.86 10.22
CA GLY A 575 11.62 35.25 9.41
C GLY A 575 11.83 35.96 8.07
N LEU A 576 12.35 35.22 7.10
CA LEU A 576 12.48 35.67 5.72
C LEU A 576 11.09 35.85 5.09
N LYS A 577 10.96 36.90 4.27
CA LYS A 577 9.75 37.15 3.49
C LYS A 577 9.69 36.28 2.22
N VAL A 578 10.83 36.11 1.55
CA VAL A 578 10.95 35.20 0.40
C VAL A 578 11.58 33.91 0.91
N LEU A 579 10.86 32.81 0.75
CA LEU A 579 11.26 31.49 1.26
C LEU A 579 12.09 30.74 0.21
N PRO A 580 12.86 29.71 0.63
CA PRO A 580 13.42 28.75 -0.30
C PRO A 580 12.34 28.10 -1.17
N PRO A 581 12.65 27.69 -2.42
CA PRO A 581 11.71 26.97 -3.29
C PRO A 581 11.09 25.76 -2.59
N ALA A 582 9.80 25.53 -2.84
CA ALA A 582 9.07 24.38 -2.31
C ALA A 582 9.44 23.09 -3.06
N GLN A 583 9.66 22.02 -2.32
CA GLN A 583 9.87 20.67 -2.84
C GLN A 583 8.54 19.90 -2.80
N PRO A 584 8.21 19.15 -3.87
CA PRO A 584 6.96 18.40 -3.92
C PRO A 584 6.97 17.23 -2.92
N ALA A 585 5.78 16.82 -2.52
CA ALA A 585 5.62 15.63 -1.69
C ALA A 585 6.08 14.36 -2.41
N PHE A 586 6.57 13.38 -1.66
CA PHE A 586 7.03 12.11 -2.22
C PHE A 586 5.85 11.21 -2.65
N ILE A 587 4.81 11.12 -1.82
CA ILE A 587 3.54 10.44 -2.09
C ILE A 587 2.42 11.30 -1.48
N TRP A 588 1.32 11.52 -2.20
CA TRP A 588 0.19 12.33 -1.72
C TRP A 588 -1.17 11.70 -2.03
N TYR A 589 -2.14 11.88 -1.13
CA TYR A 589 -3.49 11.38 -1.35
C TYR A 589 -4.58 12.13 -0.59
N PRO A 590 -5.76 12.32 -1.22
CA PRO A 590 -6.92 12.94 -0.58
C PRO A 590 -7.78 11.89 0.16
N TYR A 591 -8.94 12.30 0.66
CA TYR A 591 -9.95 11.37 1.19
C TYR A 591 -10.51 10.42 0.11
N GLY A 592 -10.73 10.93 -1.11
CA GLY A 592 -11.15 10.11 -2.26
C GLY A 592 -9.97 9.47 -2.99
N GLU A 593 -10.24 8.87 -4.15
CA GLU A 593 -9.21 8.23 -4.97
C GLU A 593 -8.08 9.20 -5.32
N SER A 594 -6.84 8.75 -5.09
CA SER A 594 -5.65 9.42 -5.62
C SER A 594 -5.42 8.96 -7.05
N LYS A 595 -5.39 9.90 -8.00
CA LYS A 595 -5.08 9.60 -9.40
C LYS A 595 -3.63 9.14 -9.58
N ASP A 596 -2.73 9.73 -8.79
CA ASP A 596 -1.29 9.48 -8.88
C ASP A 596 -0.89 8.23 -8.08
N PHE A 597 -1.59 7.96 -6.98
CA PHE A 597 -1.29 6.83 -6.07
C PHE A 597 -2.55 6.04 -5.69
N PRO A 598 -3.28 5.45 -6.66
CA PRO A 598 -4.55 4.77 -6.40
C PRO A 598 -4.42 3.63 -5.38
N GLN A 599 -3.22 3.05 -5.22
CA GLN A 599 -3.00 1.95 -4.29
C GLN A 599 -3.22 2.36 -2.82
N VAL A 600 -3.15 3.66 -2.46
CA VAL A 600 -3.42 4.14 -1.08
C VAL A 600 -4.88 3.98 -0.66
N GLY A 601 -5.80 3.80 -1.62
CA GLY A 601 -7.24 3.68 -1.36
C GLY A 601 -7.90 4.98 -0.92
N GLU A 602 -9.13 4.87 -0.42
CA GLU A 602 -10.00 5.99 -0.03
C GLU A 602 -10.43 5.89 1.44
N GLY A 603 -10.97 6.98 1.99
CA GLY A 603 -11.50 7.08 3.36
C GLY A 603 -10.75 8.11 4.20
N GLY A 604 -10.94 8.06 5.52
CA GLY A 604 -10.15 8.87 6.46
C GLY A 604 -8.64 8.67 6.26
N ARG A 605 -7.80 9.60 6.68
CA ARG A 605 -6.36 9.60 6.34
C ARG A 605 -5.50 10.04 7.51
N THR A 606 -4.38 9.35 7.71
CA THR A 606 -3.34 9.75 8.68
C THR A 606 -2.01 9.09 8.27
N ALA A 607 -1.30 9.70 7.33
CA ALA A 607 -0.03 9.18 6.82
C ALA A 607 1.04 9.03 7.90
N MET A 608 1.82 7.94 7.85
CA MET A 608 3.00 7.71 8.69
C MET A 608 4.15 7.09 7.88
N ALA A 609 5.38 7.45 8.23
CA ALA A 609 6.57 6.84 7.64
C ALA A 609 7.18 5.81 8.58
N GLY A 610 7.55 4.65 8.02
CA GLY A 610 8.26 3.58 8.71
C GLY A 610 9.71 3.43 8.21
N PRO A 611 10.40 2.38 8.66
CA PRO A 611 11.82 2.20 8.40
C PRO A 611 12.14 1.89 6.93
N ALA A 612 13.28 2.41 6.46
CA ALA A 612 13.99 1.86 5.31
C ALA A 612 14.71 0.57 5.71
N TYR A 613 14.57 -0.50 4.92
CA TYR A 613 15.01 -1.84 5.30
C TYR A 613 16.22 -2.30 4.49
N TYR A 614 17.29 -2.70 5.20
CA TYR A 614 18.53 -3.20 4.59
C TYR A 614 18.88 -4.55 5.17
N THR A 615 18.84 -5.59 4.34
CA THR A 615 18.92 -6.95 4.88
C THR A 615 20.31 -7.24 5.45
N ASP A 616 21.36 -6.62 4.90
CA ASP A 616 22.75 -6.77 5.35
C ASP A 616 23.05 -6.10 6.70
N MET A 617 22.12 -5.34 7.26
CA MET A 617 22.22 -4.82 8.64
C MET A 617 21.77 -5.83 9.70
N PHE A 618 21.18 -6.97 9.31
CA PHE A 618 20.49 -7.88 10.22
C PHE A 618 20.88 -9.35 10.05
N PRO A 619 20.73 -10.18 11.09
CA PRO A 619 21.00 -11.62 10.99
C PRO A 619 20.10 -12.32 9.96
N LYS A 620 20.70 -13.08 9.04
CA LYS A 620 19.98 -13.80 7.97
C LYS A 620 18.85 -14.71 8.47
N ALA A 621 19.02 -15.27 9.67
CA ALA A 621 18.07 -16.22 10.26
C ALA A 621 16.73 -15.57 10.66
N THR A 622 16.73 -14.29 11.04
CA THR A 622 15.58 -13.61 11.65
C THR A 622 15.03 -12.46 10.81
N ARG A 623 15.86 -11.89 9.94
CA ARG A 623 15.49 -10.79 9.03
C ARG A 623 14.42 -11.17 8.01
N LEU A 624 13.74 -10.17 7.45
CA LEU A 624 12.83 -10.31 6.30
C LEU A 624 13.57 -10.82 5.04
N PRO A 625 12.86 -11.36 4.03
CA PRO A 625 13.44 -11.75 2.75
C PRO A 625 14.23 -10.64 2.05
N ASP A 626 15.19 -11.04 1.21
CA ASP A 626 16.00 -10.10 0.41
C ASP A 626 15.16 -9.24 -0.54
N TYR A 627 13.93 -9.67 -0.83
CA TYR A 627 12.91 -8.88 -1.51
C TYR A 627 12.65 -7.47 -0.92
N TYR A 628 12.82 -7.30 0.40
CA TYR A 628 12.59 -6.01 1.06
C TYR A 628 13.86 -5.16 1.20
N ASN A 629 14.99 -5.65 0.69
CA ASN A 629 16.23 -4.89 0.73
C ASN A 629 16.09 -3.56 -0.05
N LYS A 630 16.54 -2.46 0.55
CA LYS A 630 16.47 -1.09 0.01
C LYS A 630 15.05 -0.55 -0.22
N LYS A 631 14.05 -1.12 0.45
CA LYS A 631 12.67 -0.64 0.37
C LYS A 631 12.27 0.14 1.62
N VAL A 632 11.27 1.00 1.48
CA VAL A 632 10.75 1.84 2.57
C VAL A 632 9.37 1.35 2.97
N PHE A 633 9.17 1.12 4.27
CA PHE A 633 7.85 0.84 4.82
C PHE A 633 7.11 2.15 5.07
N ILE A 634 5.85 2.21 4.66
CA ILE A 634 4.92 3.29 4.99
C ILE A 634 3.65 2.67 5.53
N TYR A 635 2.93 3.40 6.36
CA TYR A 635 1.72 2.88 6.99
C TYR A 635 0.78 4.02 7.33
N GLU A 636 -0.43 3.64 7.69
CA GLU A 636 -1.50 4.62 7.85
C GLU A 636 -2.40 4.22 8.99
N TRP A 637 -2.61 5.18 9.88
CA TRP A 637 -3.17 4.92 11.19
C TRP A 637 -4.69 4.67 11.16
N ILE A 638 -5.47 5.38 10.36
CA ILE A 638 -6.92 5.27 10.43
C ILE A 638 -7.49 4.09 9.62
N ARG A 639 -6.90 3.77 8.46
CA ARG A 639 -7.27 2.60 7.63
C ARG A 639 -6.48 1.35 8.00
N GLY A 640 -5.39 1.47 8.77
CA GLY A 640 -4.67 0.34 9.34
C GLY A 640 -3.98 -0.56 8.31
N TRP A 641 -3.42 0.03 7.25
CA TRP A 641 -2.61 -0.70 6.27
C TRP A 641 -1.12 -0.43 6.45
N ILE A 642 -0.30 -1.37 5.95
CA ILE A 642 1.14 -1.21 5.75
C ILE A 642 1.42 -1.43 4.27
N LYS A 643 2.27 -0.60 3.68
CA LYS A 643 2.74 -0.73 2.30
C LYS A 643 4.26 -0.64 2.26
N VAL A 644 4.82 -1.20 1.20
CA VAL A 644 6.24 -1.14 0.90
C VAL A 644 6.43 -0.37 -0.40
N VAL A 645 7.30 0.62 -0.36
CA VAL A 645 7.71 1.43 -1.50
C VAL A 645 9.05 0.93 -2.00
N THR A 646 9.10 0.58 -3.28
CA THR A 646 10.34 0.31 -4.00
C THR A 646 10.84 1.62 -4.57
N LEU A 647 12.13 1.90 -4.33
CA LEU A 647 12.80 3.07 -4.87
C LEU A 647 13.63 2.70 -6.09
N ASP A 648 13.79 3.62 -7.02
CA ASP A 648 14.80 3.50 -8.07
C ASP A 648 16.22 3.79 -7.54
N ALA A 649 17.21 3.77 -8.43
CA ALA A 649 18.61 4.00 -8.04
C ALA A 649 18.89 5.40 -7.48
N ASN A 650 18.07 6.40 -7.83
CA ASN A 650 18.18 7.77 -7.34
C ASN A 650 17.45 7.97 -6.00
N GLY A 651 16.71 6.95 -5.55
CA GLY A 651 15.87 7.01 -4.36
C GLY A 651 14.49 7.61 -4.62
N ASP A 652 14.07 7.72 -5.89
CA ASP A 652 12.74 8.18 -6.28
C ASP A 652 11.74 7.02 -6.27
N PHE A 653 10.44 7.33 -6.25
CA PHE A 653 9.37 6.34 -6.25
C PHE A 653 9.40 5.52 -7.55
N ASP A 654 9.39 4.19 -7.43
CA ASP A 654 9.27 3.29 -8.58
C ASP A 654 7.92 2.53 -8.57
N LYS A 655 7.59 1.90 -7.45
CA LYS A 655 6.30 1.20 -7.25
C LYS A 655 5.96 1.02 -5.78
N MET A 656 4.69 0.75 -5.50
CA MET A 656 4.17 0.50 -4.15
C MET A 656 3.30 -0.74 -4.09
N GLU A 657 3.44 -1.52 -3.02
CA GLU A 657 2.70 -2.77 -2.82
C GLU A 657 2.20 -2.92 -1.38
N PRO A 658 1.07 -3.59 -1.14
CA PRO A 658 0.60 -3.86 0.22
C PRO A 658 1.50 -4.88 0.93
N PHE A 659 1.79 -4.64 2.21
CA PHE A 659 2.45 -5.59 3.09
C PHE A 659 1.41 -6.29 3.97
N MET A 660 1.39 -7.63 3.94
CA MET A 660 0.42 -8.44 4.70
C MET A 660 -1.05 -8.00 4.53
N PRO A 661 -1.59 -7.86 3.30
CA PRO A 661 -2.92 -7.26 3.04
C PRO A 661 -4.12 -7.94 3.73
N GLY A 662 -3.98 -9.19 4.17
CA GLY A 662 -5.01 -9.92 4.93
C GLY A 662 -4.92 -9.75 6.45
N THR A 663 -3.97 -8.96 6.95
CA THR A 663 -3.72 -8.77 8.38
C THR A 663 -4.33 -7.46 8.85
N LYS A 664 -5.10 -7.52 9.94
CA LYS A 664 -5.65 -6.33 10.58
C LYS A 664 -4.60 -5.68 11.50
N PHE A 665 -4.34 -4.40 11.26
CA PHE A 665 -3.58 -3.53 12.17
C PHE A 665 -4.53 -2.55 12.87
N ASN A 666 -4.46 -2.46 14.19
CA ASN A 666 -5.37 -1.65 15.01
C ASN A 666 -4.77 -0.27 15.25
N ALA A 667 -4.86 0.59 14.23
CA ALA A 667 -4.32 1.92 14.26
C ALA A 667 -2.81 1.96 14.61
N PRO A 668 -1.95 1.44 13.70
CA PRO A 668 -0.51 1.43 13.91
C PRO A 668 -0.02 2.87 14.08
N ILE A 669 0.56 3.19 15.23
CA ILE A 669 1.01 4.54 15.61
C ILE A 669 2.53 4.68 15.51
N ASP A 670 3.24 3.55 15.59
CA ASP A 670 4.69 3.49 15.48
C ASP A 670 5.19 2.16 14.91
N MET A 671 6.33 2.19 14.22
CA MET A 671 6.95 1.05 13.55
C MET A 671 8.47 1.15 13.58
N GLU A 672 9.13 0.15 14.15
CA GLU A 672 10.60 0.08 14.22
C GLU A 672 11.13 -1.27 13.73
N THR A 673 12.39 -1.28 13.27
CA THR A 673 13.13 -2.52 13.01
C THR A 673 14.02 -2.85 14.21
N GLY A 674 13.82 -4.02 14.82
CA GLY A 674 14.66 -4.48 15.93
C GLY A 674 16.06 -4.90 15.47
N PRO A 675 17.03 -5.05 16.40
CA PRO A 675 18.37 -5.55 16.08
C PRO A 675 18.37 -7.00 15.55
N ASP A 676 17.27 -7.73 15.70
CA ASP A 676 17.05 -9.04 15.08
C ASP A 676 16.53 -8.96 13.63
N GLY A 677 16.33 -7.75 13.09
CA GLY A 677 15.83 -7.51 11.74
C GLY A 677 14.33 -7.73 11.57
N LYS A 678 13.57 -7.88 12.65
CA LYS A 678 12.11 -7.98 12.58
C LYS A 678 11.46 -6.61 12.70
N ILE A 679 10.26 -6.49 12.15
CA ILE A 679 9.46 -5.27 12.28
C ILE A 679 8.57 -5.40 13.51
N TYR A 680 8.59 -4.37 14.35
CA TYR A 680 7.73 -4.22 15.52
C TYR A 680 6.72 -3.13 15.24
N ILE A 681 5.49 -3.30 15.73
CA ILE A 681 4.37 -2.39 15.51
C ILE A 681 3.74 -2.05 16.85
N LEU A 682 3.66 -0.76 17.14
CA LEU A 682 2.87 -0.23 18.24
C LEU A 682 1.47 0.12 17.72
N GLU A 683 0.44 -0.37 18.39
CA GLU A 683 -0.97 -0.18 18.01
C GLU A 683 -1.68 0.68 19.04
N TYR A 684 -2.25 1.80 18.59
CA TYR A 684 -3.00 2.74 19.44
C TYR A 684 -4.34 2.17 19.89
N GLY A 685 -4.96 1.32 19.06
CA GLY A 685 -6.29 0.78 19.26
C GLY A 685 -7.39 1.66 18.65
N SER A 686 -8.64 1.19 18.72
CA SER A 686 -9.75 1.74 17.93
C SER A 686 -10.43 2.99 18.51
N GLY A 687 -10.28 3.27 19.81
CA GLY A 687 -10.86 4.44 20.47
C GLY A 687 -9.87 5.58 20.65
N TRP A 688 -10.32 6.81 20.43
CA TRP A 688 -9.50 8.02 20.56
C TRP A 688 -9.45 8.48 22.00
N PHE A 689 -8.26 8.85 22.48
CA PHE A 689 -8.04 9.33 23.85
C PHE A 689 -8.56 8.39 24.94
N SER A 690 -8.49 7.08 24.67
CA SER A 690 -9.06 6.04 25.54
C SER A 690 -8.10 4.87 25.75
N LYS A 691 -8.30 4.14 26.84
CA LYS A 691 -7.64 2.86 27.04
C LYS A 691 -8.33 1.81 26.19
N ASN A 692 -7.66 1.34 25.16
CA ASN A 692 -8.25 0.43 24.19
C ASN A 692 -7.89 -1.04 24.49
N ALA A 693 -8.88 -1.93 24.41
CA ALA A 693 -8.65 -3.37 24.56
C ALA A 693 -7.81 -3.96 23.42
N ASP A 694 -7.76 -3.28 22.27
CA ASP A 694 -6.99 -3.65 21.09
C ASP A 694 -5.70 -2.85 20.91
N ALA A 695 -5.37 -1.92 21.82
CA ALA A 695 -4.03 -1.32 21.89
C ALA A 695 -3.00 -2.38 22.26
N GLY A 696 -1.81 -2.34 21.66
CA GLY A 696 -0.84 -3.41 21.88
C GLY A 696 0.48 -3.22 21.18
N LEU A 697 1.34 -4.21 21.36
CA LEU A 697 2.63 -4.33 20.69
C LEU A 697 2.65 -5.66 19.95
N ALA A 698 2.99 -5.60 18.67
CA ALA A 698 3.10 -6.77 17.80
C ALA A 698 4.47 -6.82 17.12
N ARG A 699 4.83 -8.01 16.67
CA ARG A 699 6.03 -8.28 15.89
C ARG A 699 5.67 -9.04 14.63
N LEU A 700 6.28 -8.69 13.51
CA LEU A 700 6.05 -9.32 12.22
C LEU A 700 7.18 -10.32 11.95
N ASP A 701 6.83 -11.60 11.92
CA ASP A 701 7.74 -12.73 11.71
C ASP A 701 7.63 -13.24 10.27
N TYR A 702 8.74 -13.73 9.70
CA TYR A 702 8.76 -14.41 8.40
C TYR A 702 9.17 -15.88 8.54
N ASN A 703 8.29 -16.79 8.16
CA ASN A 703 8.56 -18.23 8.18
C ASN A 703 9.33 -18.67 6.91
N ARG A 704 10.62 -18.99 7.10
CA ARG A 704 11.51 -19.57 6.09
C ARG A 704 11.40 -21.09 5.97
N GLY A 705 10.85 -21.75 6.98
CA GLY A 705 10.74 -23.20 7.06
C GLY A 705 9.49 -23.72 6.34
N ASN A 706 9.25 -25.02 6.56
CA ASN A 706 8.07 -25.72 6.09
C ASN A 706 6.78 -25.14 6.72
N ARG A 707 5.66 -25.19 5.98
CA ARG A 707 4.35 -24.73 6.45
C ARG A 707 3.37 -25.90 6.43
N ALA A 708 2.54 -25.97 7.47
CA ALA A 708 1.47 -26.96 7.50
C ALA A 708 0.52 -26.79 6.30
N PRO A 709 -0.04 -27.90 5.78
CA PRO A 709 -1.03 -27.85 4.71
C PRO A 709 -2.23 -26.94 5.04
N ASP A 710 -2.69 -26.19 4.05
CA ASP A 710 -3.88 -25.36 4.18
C ASP A 710 -5.13 -26.19 3.85
N VAL A 711 -5.91 -26.54 4.88
CA VAL A 711 -7.13 -27.35 4.75
C VAL A 711 -8.34 -26.44 4.54
N LYS A 712 -8.66 -26.16 3.28
CA LYS A 712 -9.77 -25.30 2.87
C LYS A 712 -11.14 -25.82 3.30
N SER A 713 -11.38 -27.13 3.16
CA SER A 713 -12.67 -27.71 3.53
C SER A 713 -12.64 -29.22 3.76
N LEU A 714 -13.64 -29.68 4.51
CA LEU A 714 -14.06 -31.07 4.61
C LEU A 714 -15.54 -31.13 4.21
N ALA A 715 -15.88 -31.99 3.26
CA ALA A 715 -17.24 -32.20 2.79
C ALA A 715 -17.65 -33.65 2.98
N ALA A 716 -18.94 -33.87 3.27
CA ALA A 716 -19.58 -35.18 3.28
C ALA A 716 -20.71 -35.16 2.26
N ASN A 717 -20.79 -36.16 1.39
CA ASN A 717 -21.87 -36.23 0.39
C ASN A 717 -23.26 -36.46 1.00
N LYS A 718 -23.33 -36.96 2.24
CA LYS A 718 -24.54 -37.16 3.02
C LYS A 718 -24.29 -36.71 4.46
N ALA A 719 -25.14 -35.83 4.97
CA ALA A 719 -25.09 -35.38 6.36
C ALA A 719 -25.98 -36.24 7.29
N PHE A 720 -26.88 -37.05 6.75
CA PHE A 720 -27.78 -37.93 7.52
C PHE A 720 -28.39 -39.03 6.65
N GLY A 721 -29.02 -40.03 7.29
CA GLY A 721 -29.82 -41.06 6.63
C GLY A 721 -29.94 -42.35 7.46
N SER A 722 -30.71 -43.31 6.95
CA SER A 722 -30.91 -44.63 7.55
C SER A 722 -29.62 -45.43 7.63
N LEU A 723 -29.58 -46.35 8.60
CA LEU A 723 -28.50 -47.32 8.71
C LEU A 723 -28.74 -48.47 7.73
N PRO A 724 -27.67 -49.02 7.12
CA PRO A 724 -26.30 -48.50 7.14
C PRO A 724 -26.15 -47.22 6.31
N LEU A 725 -25.60 -46.15 6.91
CA LEU A 725 -25.40 -44.87 6.23
C LEU A 725 -23.98 -44.82 5.66
N THR A 726 -23.86 -44.97 4.34
CA THR A 726 -22.57 -44.80 3.65
C THR A 726 -22.34 -43.35 3.25
N VAL A 727 -21.24 -42.77 3.73
CA VAL A 727 -20.81 -41.39 3.52
C VAL A 727 -19.47 -41.38 2.80
N THR A 728 -19.36 -40.53 1.78
CA THR A 728 -18.09 -40.18 1.13
C THR A 728 -17.63 -38.83 1.65
N PHE A 729 -16.50 -38.81 2.33
CA PHE A 729 -15.80 -37.62 2.76
C PHE A 729 -14.81 -37.19 1.67
N THR A 730 -14.72 -35.89 1.42
CA THR A 730 -13.74 -35.29 0.51
C THR A 730 -13.14 -34.06 1.17
N ALA A 731 -11.82 -33.96 1.18
CA ALA A 731 -11.09 -32.81 1.69
C ALA A 731 -10.61 -31.94 0.53
N SER A 732 -10.56 -30.63 0.73
CA SER A 732 -9.80 -29.72 -0.13
C SER A 732 -8.66 -29.19 0.71
N ALA A 733 -7.44 -29.56 0.34
CA ALA A 733 -6.22 -29.12 1.01
C ALA A 733 -5.12 -28.86 -0.01
N LYS A 734 -4.26 -27.89 0.28
CA LYS A 734 -3.08 -27.58 -0.52
C LYS A 734 -1.88 -27.42 0.39
N ASP A 735 -0.81 -28.14 0.08
CA ASP A 735 0.48 -27.89 0.69
C ASP A 735 1.15 -26.66 0.03
N PRO A 736 1.64 -25.68 0.81
CA PRO A 736 2.24 -24.48 0.25
C PRO A 736 3.57 -24.72 -0.48
N GLU A 737 4.35 -25.73 -0.08
CA GLU A 737 5.62 -26.14 -0.70
C GLU A 737 5.41 -27.13 -1.86
N GLY A 738 4.21 -27.73 -1.95
CA GLY A 738 3.87 -28.74 -2.94
C GLY A 738 4.24 -30.16 -2.50
N ASP A 739 4.47 -30.34 -1.20
CA ASP A 739 4.86 -31.61 -0.59
C ASP A 739 3.72 -32.63 -0.63
N LYS A 740 4.07 -33.91 -0.47
CA LYS A 740 3.08 -34.99 -0.48
C LYS A 740 2.27 -34.95 0.82
N MET A 741 0.94 -35.00 0.69
CA MET A 741 0.03 -34.95 1.84
C MET A 741 -0.54 -36.33 2.21
N THR A 742 -0.75 -36.51 3.51
CA THR A 742 -1.46 -37.65 4.11
C THR A 742 -2.70 -37.15 4.86
N TYR A 743 -3.82 -37.88 4.76
CA TYR A 743 -5.11 -37.49 5.33
C TYR A 743 -5.54 -38.49 6.41
N THR A 744 -5.56 -38.06 7.67
CA THR A 744 -6.03 -38.86 8.80
C THR A 744 -7.42 -38.40 9.24
N TRP A 745 -8.43 -39.19 8.92
CA TRP A 745 -9.83 -38.95 9.18
C TRP A 745 -10.21 -39.45 10.57
N ASN A 746 -10.76 -38.58 11.41
CA ASN A 746 -11.46 -38.95 12.62
C ASN A 746 -12.97 -38.94 12.32
N LEU A 747 -13.65 -40.07 12.52
CA LEU A 747 -15.04 -40.25 12.08
C LEU A 747 -16.07 -39.99 13.19
N GLY A 748 -15.64 -39.48 14.34
CA GLY A 748 -16.51 -39.09 15.45
C GLY A 748 -17.07 -40.25 16.29
N ASN A 749 -16.69 -41.49 15.97
CA ASN A 749 -17.10 -42.72 16.66
C ASN A 749 -15.92 -43.49 17.27
N GLY A 750 -14.78 -42.82 17.48
CA GLY A 750 -13.52 -43.43 17.92
C GLY A 750 -12.70 -44.07 16.79
N VAL A 751 -13.24 -44.20 15.57
CA VAL A 751 -12.49 -44.73 14.42
C VAL A 751 -11.66 -43.63 13.77
N LYS A 752 -10.36 -43.92 13.57
CA LYS A 752 -9.47 -43.15 12.71
C LYS A 752 -9.06 -43.97 11.49
N LYS A 753 -8.94 -43.32 10.32
CA LYS A 753 -8.48 -43.93 9.07
C LYS A 753 -7.51 -42.99 8.38
N THR A 754 -6.55 -43.52 7.63
CA THR A 754 -5.56 -42.71 6.90
C THR A 754 -5.61 -43.03 5.41
N THR A 755 -5.54 -42.01 4.56
CA THR A 755 -5.52 -42.14 3.09
C THR A 755 -4.46 -41.22 2.48
N ALA A 756 -3.92 -41.61 1.32
CA ALA A 756 -3.02 -40.75 0.53
C ALA A 756 -3.79 -39.77 -0.38
N LEU A 757 -5.03 -40.10 -0.73
CA LEU A 757 -5.92 -39.22 -1.49
C LEU A 757 -6.85 -38.46 -0.54
N PRO A 758 -7.32 -37.26 -0.92
CA PRO A 758 -8.21 -36.43 -0.11
C PRO A 758 -9.66 -36.96 -0.09
N LYS A 759 -9.85 -38.28 -0.02
CA LYS A 759 -11.15 -38.94 -0.11
C LYS A 759 -11.19 -40.19 0.77
N LEU A 760 -12.29 -40.36 1.51
CA LEU A 760 -12.58 -41.57 2.30
C LEU A 760 -14.07 -41.94 2.15
N VAL A 761 -14.36 -43.23 1.98
CA VAL A 761 -15.72 -43.77 2.06
C VAL A 761 -15.86 -44.55 3.36
N TYR A 762 -16.91 -44.26 4.15
CA TYR A 762 -17.16 -44.92 5.42
C TYR A 762 -18.66 -45.17 5.65
N THR A 763 -18.99 -46.30 6.28
CA THR A 763 -20.37 -46.70 6.55
C THR A 763 -20.66 -46.72 8.04
N TYR A 764 -21.60 -45.89 8.48
CA TYR A 764 -22.10 -45.90 9.85
C TYR A 764 -23.22 -46.94 9.99
N THR A 765 -23.03 -47.89 10.91
CA THR A 765 -23.97 -48.99 11.18
C THR A 765 -24.73 -48.84 12.50
N LYS A 766 -24.36 -47.86 13.33
CA LYS A 766 -25.02 -47.54 14.60
C LYS A 766 -25.67 -46.15 14.52
N LYS A 767 -26.81 -46.00 15.18
CA LYS A 767 -27.52 -44.72 15.25
C LYS A 767 -26.70 -43.76 16.11
N GLY A 768 -26.54 -42.52 15.67
CA GLY A 768 -25.76 -41.53 16.41
C GLY A 768 -25.53 -40.22 15.66
N ASN A 769 -25.08 -39.23 16.40
CA ASN A 769 -24.54 -37.98 15.87
C ASN A 769 -23.01 -38.05 15.96
N TYR A 770 -22.34 -37.99 14.82
CA TYR A 770 -20.89 -38.14 14.71
C TYR A 770 -20.27 -36.85 14.18
N THR A 771 -19.22 -36.36 14.84
CA THR A 771 -18.45 -35.21 14.38
C THR A 771 -17.17 -35.70 13.72
N ALA A 772 -17.10 -35.57 12.39
CA ALA A 772 -15.93 -35.99 11.63
C ALA A 772 -14.98 -34.81 11.34
N THR A 773 -13.68 -35.07 11.41
CA THR A 773 -12.60 -34.14 11.03
C THR A 773 -11.55 -34.87 10.19
N VAL A 774 -10.73 -34.13 9.46
CA VAL A 774 -9.54 -34.67 8.80
C VAL A 774 -8.32 -33.84 9.18
N GLU A 775 -7.29 -34.52 9.69
CA GLU A 775 -5.95 -33.97 9.84
C GLU A 775 -5.18 -34.21 8.54
N VAL A 776 -4.65 -33.16 7.95
CA VAL A 776 -3.83 -33.21 6.74
C VAL A 776 -2.40 -32.88 7.15
N LYS A 777 -1.48 -33.77 6.80
CA LYS A 777 -0.07 -33.71 7.20
C LYS A 777 0.82 -33.82 5.97
N ASP A 778 1.83 -32.97 5.87
CA ASP A 778 2.87 -33.07 4.84
C ASP A 778 3.94 -34.11 5.19
N ASP A 779 4.87 -34.36 4.26
CA ASP A 779 5.97 -35.32 4.44
C ASP A 779 7.11 -34.81 5.34
N GLN A 780 7.09 -33.52 5.69
CA GLN A 780 7.96 -32.89 6.69
C GLN A 780 7.33 -32.83 8.09
N ASN A 781 6.19 -33.48 8.27
CA ASN A 781 5.40 -33.62 9.48
C ASN A 781 4.61 -32.41 9.98
N ALA A 782 4.53 -31.29 9.25
CA ALA A 782 3.60 -30.23 9.64
C ALA A 782 2.16 -30.62 9.27
N ALA A 783 1.21 -30.27 10.13
CA ALA A 783 -0.15 -30.76 10.05
C ALA A 783 -1.18 -29.69 10.42
N ASN A 784 -2.37 -29.80 9.83
CA ASN A 784 -3.50 -28.95 10.13
C ASN A 784 -4.80 -29.75 10.10
N ILE A 785 -5.82 -29.32 10.86
CA ILE A 785 -7.08 -30.05 11.01
C ILE A 785 -8.21 -29.24 10.37
N SER A 786 -9.06 -29.93 9.63
CA SER A 786 -10.24 -29.33 9.02
C SER A 786 -11.23 -28.80 10.06
N LYS A 787 -12.09 -27.85 9.65
CA LYS A 787 -13.36 -27.64 10.35
C LYS A 787 -14.17 -28.95 10.39
N PRO A 788 -14.91 -29.21 11.48
CA PRO A 788 -15.68 -30.43 11.62
C PRO A 788 -16.92 -30.47 10.72
N VAL A 789 -17.37 -31.67 10.38
CA VAL A 789 -18.67 -31.94 9.76
C VAL A 789 -19.49 -32.91 10.62
N SER A 790 -20.79 -32.64 10.76
CA SER A 790 -21.69 -33.48 11.56
C SER A 790 -22.45 -34.48 10.69
N ILE A 791 -22.53 -35.73 11.15
CA ILE A 791 -23.22 -36.85 10.48
C ILE A 791 -24.27 -37.46 11.42
N LEU A 792 -25.54 -37.44 11.02
CA LEU A 792 -26.65 -38.04 11.77
C LEU A 792 -27.04 -39.40 11.17
N ALA A 793 -26.44 -40.47 11.67
CA ALA A 793 -26.72 -41.82 11.18
C ALA A 793 -27.93 -42.45 11.90
N GLY A 794 -28.77 -43.17 11.17
CA GLY A 794 -29.99 -43.81 11.69
C GLY A 794 -31.15 -42.86 11.91
N ASN A 795 -31.20 -41.77 11.15
CA ASN A 795 -32.29 -40.82 11.19
C ASN A 795 -32.76 -40.52 9.75
N ASN A 796 -34.00 -40.87 9.44
CA ASN A 796 -34.55 -40.88 8.08
C ASN A 796 -35.87 -40.09 7.94
N ALA A 797 -36.21 -39.23 8.90
CA ALA A 797 -37.47 -38.49 8.84
C ALA A 797 -37.47 -37.49 7.66
N PRO A 798 -38.49 -37.51 6.77
CA PRO A 798 -38.64 -36.53 5.69
C PRO A 798 -38.64 -35.06 6.17
N GLY A 799 -39.04 -34.81 7.42
CA GLY A 799 -39.02 -33.48 8.05
C GLY A 799 -37.64 -32.95 8.48
N LEU A 800 -36.58 -33.78 8.47
CA LEU A 800 -35.22 -33.37 8.84
C LEU A 800 -34.46 -32.62 7.73
N LYS A 801 -34.80 -32.88 6.45
CA LYS A 801 -34.32 -32.06 5.33
C LYS A 801 -34.78 -30.61 5.45
N PHE A 802 -36.04 -30.43 5.87
CA PHE A 802 -36.64 -29.12 6.05
C PHE A 802 -36.06 -28.42 7.28
N THR A 803 -35.92 -29.10 8.43
CA THR A 803 -35.37 -28.47 9.65
C THR A 803 -33.89 -28.11 9.58
N LEU A 804 -33.03 -28.86 8.87
CA LEU A 804 -31.61 -28.49 8.71
C LEU A 804 -31.39 -27.37 7.69
N ALA A 805 -32.15 -27.35 6.59
CA ALA A 805 -32.14 -26.24 5.64
C ALA A 805 -32.68 -24.96 6.30
N ASP A 806 -33.76 -25.06 7.07
CA ASP A 806 -34.34 -23.97 7.84
C ASP A 806 -33.38 -23.50 8.94
N GLN A 807 -32.72 -24.40 9.67
CA GLN A 807 -31.70 -24.03 10.66
C GLN A 807 -30.50 -23.32 10.03
N LYS A 808 -30.01 -23.80 8.87
CA LYS A 808 -28.90 -23.15 8.15
C LYS A 808 -29.32 -21.79 7.58
N ALA A 809 -30.54 -21.68 7.06
CA ALA A 809 -31.10 -20.42 6.58
C ALA A 809 -31.34 -19.42 7.73
N ASN A 810 -31.82 -19.89 8.88
CA ASN A 810 -32.00 -19.08 10.08
C ASN A 810 -30.66 -18.63 10.67
N LEU A 811 -29.63 -19.48 10.66
CA LEU A 811 -28.27 -19.12 11.04
C LEU A 811 -27.66 -18.07 10.09
N ALA A 812 -27.91 -18.19 8.78
CA ALA A 812 -27.50 -17.18 7.80
C ALA A 812 -28.21 -15.84 8.03
N GLY A 813 -29.53 -15.85 8.27
CA GLY A 813 -30.30 -14.66 8.63
C GLY A 813 -29.82 -14.01 9.93
N LYS A 814 -29.49 -14.82 10.95
CA LYS A 814 -28.89 -14.34 12.21
C LYS A 814 -27.51 -13.74 11.98
N ALA A 815 -26.65 -14.39 11.21
CA ALA A 815 -25.31 -13.90 10.92
C ALA A 815 -25.35 -12.57 10.15
N LEU A 816 -26.26 -12.47 9.18
CA LEU A 816 -26.50 -11.24 8.43
C LEU A 816 -27.00 -10.12 9.35
N MET A 817 -27.98 -10.39 10.22
CA MET A 817 -28.43 -9.43 11.24
C MET A 817 -27.28 -8.97 12.15
N LEU A 818 -26.41 -9.89 12.60
CA LEU A 818 -25.26 -9.55 13.46
C LEU A 818 -24.15 -8.76 12.75
N SER A 819 -24.10 -8.84 11.41
CA SER A 819 -23.18 -8.06 10.58
C SER A 819 -23.64 -6.61 10.37
N LEU A 820 -24.92 -6.33 10.58
CA LEU A 820 -25.50 -5.00 10.53
C LEU A 820 -25.47 -4.31 11.91
N ASP A 821 -25.84 -3.04 11.95
CA ASP A 821 -25.94 -2.25 13.18
C ASP A 821 -27.21 -2.57 14.00
N CYS A 822 -28.09 -3.45 13.49
CA CYS A 822 -29.32 -3.90 14.15
C CYS A 822 -29.12 -4.34 15.61
N LYS A 823 -27.97 -4.96 15.92
CA LYS A 823 -27.60 -5.43 17.27
C LYS A 823 -27.36 -4.31 18.28
N ALA A 824 -27.12 -3.07 17.83
CA ALA A 824 -26.97 -1.92 18.71
C ALA A 824 -28.32 -1.51 19.35
N CYS A 825 -29.42 -1.80 18.67
CA CYS A 825 -30.76 -1.39 19.10
C CYS A 825 -31.67 -2.54 19.51
N HIS A 826 -31.42 -3.77 19.05
CA HIS A 826 -32.25 -4.94 19.32
C HIS A 826 -31.46 -6.07 20.01
N LYS A 827 -32.08 -6.69 21.02
CA LYS A 827 -31.63 -7.96 21.60
C LYS A 827 -32.60 -9.08 21.23
N VAL A 828 -32.16 -10.34 21.38
CA VAL A 828 -32.98 -11.51 21.02
C VAL A 828 -34.24 -11.60 21.87
N SER A 829 -34.09 -11.60 23.20
CA SER A 829 -35.18 -11.88 24.16
C SER A 829 -35.47 -10.76 25.15
N GLU A 830 -34.72 -9.66 25.10
CA GLU A 830 -34.83 -8.52 26.03
C GLU A 830 -35.09 -7.23 25.27
N LYS A 831 -35.78 -6.28 25.91
CA LYS A 831 -35.91 -4.92 25.36
C LYS A 831 -34.54 -4.21 25.44
N SER A 832 -34.23 -3.42 24.41
CA SER A 832 -33.09 -2.49 24.39
C SER A 832 -33.62 -1.11 23.94
N ILE A 833 -32.94 -0.44 23.03
CA ILE A 833 -33.43 0.79 22.39
C ILE A 833 -34.73 0.50 21.62
N GLY A 834 -34.76 -0.61 20.88
CA GLY A 834 -35.93 -1.18 20.21
C GLY A 834 -36.51 -2.41 20.94
N PRO A 835 -37.63 -2.97 20.44
CA PRO A 835 -38.22 -4.20 20.98
C PRO A 835 -37.30 -5.41 20.83
N ALA A 836 -37.47 -6.42 21.69
CA ALA A 836 -36.81 -7.71 21.52
C ALA A 836 -37.25 -8.36 20.20
N PHE A 837 -36.36 -9.11 19.54
CA PHE A 837 -36.74 -9.83 18.32
C PHE A 837 -37.84 -10.87 18.57
N THR A 838 -37.90 -11.47 19.76
CA THR A 838 -39.03 -12.33 20.18
C THR A 838 -40.36 -11.58 20.22
N GLU A 839 -40.38 -10.31 20.63
CA GLU A 839 -41.59 -9.48 20.66
C GLU A 839 -42.01 -9.03 19.26
N VAL A 840 -41.03 -8.74 18.38
CA VAL A 840 -41.31 -8.51 16.94
C VAL A 840 -41.92 -9.76 16.32
N ALA A 841 -41.35 -10.95 16.61
CA ALA A 841 -41.90 -12.20 16.12
C ALA A 841 -43.34 -12.40 16.62
N LYS A 842 -43.62 -12.19 17.91
CA LYS A 842 -44.97 -12.32 18.49
C LYS A 842 -45.98 -11.36 17.86
N LYS A 843 -45.63 -10.07 17.69
CA LYS A 843 -46.55 -9.04 17.14
C LYS A 843 -46.91 -9.29 15.67
N TYR A 844 -45.97 -9.80 14.87
CA TYR A 844 -46.18 -10.02 13.43
C TYR A 844 -46.32 -11.51 13.09
N PRO A 845 -47.52 -11.99 12.71
CA PRO A 845 -47.69 -13.40 12.32
C PRO A 845 -46.94 -13.70 11.02
N LYS A 846 -46.43 -14.93 10.86
CA LYS A 846 -45.70 -15.36 9.67
C LYS A 846 -46.67 -15.43 8.48
N GLY A 847 -46.47 -14.57 7.50
CA GLY A 847 -47.30 -14.46 6.30
C GLY A 847 -46.78 -13.38 5.34
N ALA A 848 -47.24 -13.40 4.08
CA ALA A 848 -46.74 -12.50 3.03
C ALA A 848 -46.87 -11.02 3.42
N THR A 849 -48.05 -10.60 3.88
CA THR A 849 -48.35 -9.22 4.29
C THR A 849 -47.42 -8.71 5.40
N SER A 850 -47.23 -9.50 6.46
CA SER A 850 -46.33 -9.16 7.56
C SER A 850 -44.86 -9.13 7.12
N THR A 851 -44.46 -10.06 6.26
CA THR A 851 -43.09 -10.16 5.75
C THR A 851 -42.75 -8.94 4.88
N ASP A 852 -43.66 -8.51 4.02
CA ASP A 852 -43.48 -7.33 3.17
C ASP A 852 -43.49 -6.04 4.01
N HIS A 853 -44.33 -5.95 5.03
CA HIS A 853 -44.32 -4.83 5.98
C HIS A 853 -42.98 -4.72 6.72
N LEU A 854 -42.49 -5.83 7.28
CA LEU A 854 -41.20 -5.87 7.99
C LEU A 854 -40.02 -5.61 7.04
N THR A 855 -40.07 -6.10 5.80
CA THR A 855 -39.05 -5.84 4.77
C THR A 855 -38.93 -4.35 4.50
N LYS A 856 -40.07 -3.66 4.29
CA LYS A 856 -40.10 -2.20 4.11
C LYS A 856 -39.58 -1.47 5.35
N LYS A 857 -39.96 -1.89 6.55
CA LYS A 857 -39.48 -1.29 7.81
C LYS A 857 -37.96 -1.42 7.99
N ILE A 858 -37.36 -2.55 7.62
CA ILE A 858 -35.91 -2.72 7.65
C ILE A 858 -35.24 -1.78 6.64
N GLN A 859 -35.74 -1.71 5.41
CA GLN A 859 -35.12 -0.92 4.35
C GLN A 859 -35.30 0.60 4.51
N GLN A 860 -36.44 1.03 5.05
CA GLN A 860 -36.85 2.45 5.09
C GLN A 860 -36.82 3.05 6.49
N GLY A 861 -36.58 2.23 7.52
CA GLY A 861 -36.69 2.64 8.92
C GLY A 861 -38.14 2.84 9.36
N GLY A 862 -38.34 3.42 10.54
CA GLY A 862 -39.68 3.76 11.00
C GLY A 862 -39.74 4.33 12.41
N ASN A 863 -40.83 5.00 12.72
CA ASN A 863 -41.12 5.57 14.03
C ASN A 863 -42.56 5.21 14.48
N GLY A 864 -42.85 5.28 15.79
CA GLY A 864 -44.19 5.27 16.37
C GLY A 864 -44.85 3.90 16.61
N VAL A 865 -44.25 2.79 16.16
CA VAL A 865 -44.86 1.45 16.28
C VAL A 865 -44.56 0.78 17.63
N TRP A 866 -43.45 1.18 18.27
CA TRP A 866 -42.94 0.60 19.53
C TRP A 866 -42.47 1.68 20.53
N GLY A 867 -42.85 2.94 20.31
CA GLY A 867 -42.41 4.13 21.06
C GLY A 867 -41.89 5.24 20.15
N ASP A 868 -41.35 6.30 20.75
CA ASP A 868 -40.91 7.53 20.05
C ASP A 868 -39.50 7.42 19.44
N VAL A 869 -38.81 6.30 19.68
CA VAL A 869 -37.46 6.06 19.15
C VAL A 869 -37.54 5.56 17.72
N SER A 870 -36.90 6.29 16.80
CA SER A 870 -36.85 5.95 15.39
C SER A 870 -35.86 4.82 15.12
N MET A 871 -36.27 3.86 14.28
CA MET A 871 -35.42 2.80 13.75
C MET A 871 -34.71 3.29 12.47
N PRO A 872 -33.37 3.24 12.38
CA PRO A 872 -32.60 3.59 11.19
C PRO A 872 -32.95 2.73 9.96
N ALA A 873 -32.82 3.33 8.78
CA ALA A 873 -33.10 2.69 7.50
C ALA A 873 -31.88 1.91 6.96
N HIS A 874 -32.12 0.76 6.31
CA HIS A 874 -31.11 -0.02 5.62
C HIS A 874 -31.38 -0.09 4.10
N PRO A 875 -31.28 1.02 3.35
CA PRO A 875 -31.68 1.07 1.94
C PRO A 875 -30.79 0.20 1.02
N ALA A 876 -29.55 -0.07 1.43
CA ALA A 876 -28.61 -0.92 0.69
C ALA A 876 -28.93 -2.43 0.80
N LEU A 877 -29.78 -2.85 1.76
CA LEU A 877 -30.10 -4.25 1.98
C LEU A 877 -31.13 -4.74 0.94
N LYS A 878 -30.83 -5.82 0.21
CA LYS A 878 -31.76 -6.35 -0.79
C LYS A 878 -32.99 -6.98 -0.12
N ALA A 879 -34.13 -6.99 -0.81
CA ALA A 879 -35.35 -7.59 -0.27
C ALA A 879 -35.18 -9.08 0.10
N ALA A 880 -34.35 -9.82 -0.64
CA ALA A 880 -34.04 -11.22 -0.33
C ALA A 880 -33.26 -11.39 0.99
N GLU A 881 -32.34 -10.46 1.28
CA GLU A 881 -31.52 -10.42 2.49
C GLU A 881 -32.35 -10.03 3.71
N ALA A 882 -33.21 -9.01 3.58
CA ALA A 882 -34.18 -8.63 4.62
C ALA A 882 -35.12 -9.80 4.98
N LYS A 883 -35.58 -10.57 3.97
CA LYS A 883 -36.40 -11.76 4.18
C LYS A 883 -35.66 -12.87 4.94
N GLN A 884 -34.35 -13.03 4.77
CA GLN A 884 -33.56 -13.98 5.55
C GLN A 884 -33.53 -13.60 7.03
N ILE A 885 -33.36 -12.31 7.35
CA ILE A 885 -33.42 -11.80 8.73
C ILE A 885 -34.81 -12.03 9.34
N ILE A 886 -35.87 -11.73 8.60
CA ILE A 886 -37.27 -11.91 9.05
C ILE A 886 -37.59 -13.40 9.28
N ASN A 887 -37.12 -14.30 8.42
CA ASN A 887 -37.29 -15.74 8.61
C ASN A 887 -36.61 -16.23 9.89
N TRP A 888 -35.41 -15.71 10.20
CA TRP A 888 -34.77 -15.95 11.48
C TRP A 888 -35.60 -15.39 12.64
N ILE A 889 -36.12 -14.16 12.55
CA ILE A 889 -36.99 -13.58 13.59
C ILE A 889 -38.22 -14.47 13.83
N TYR A 890 -38.87 -14.96 12.79
CA TYR A 890 -40.01 -15.88 12.93
C TYR A 890 -39.64 -17.21 13.59
N SER A 891 -38.38 -17.65 13.48
CA SER A 891 -37.88 -18.86 14.14
C SER A 891 -37.67 -18.71 15.65
N LEU A 892 -37.76 -17.47 16.18
CA LEU A 892 -37.65 -17.18 17.61
C LEU A 892 -38.98 -17.38 18.38
N LYS A 893 -40.03 -17.87 17.70
CA LYS A 893 -41.32 -18.20 18.31
C LYS A 893 -41.30 -19.52 19.06
#